data_AF-A0A9D5VK65-F1
#
_entry.id   AF-A0A9D5VK65-F1
#
_cell.length_a   1.000
_cell.length_b   1.000
_cell.length_c   1.000
_cell.angle_alpha   90.00
_cell.angle_beta   90.00
_cell.angle_gamma   90.00
#
_symmetry.space_group_name_H-M   'P 1'
#
loop_
_entity.id
_entity.type
_entity.pdbx_description
1 polymer ?
#
loop_
_entity_poly.entity_id
_entity_poly.type
_entity_poly.pdbx_seq_one_letter_code
_entity_poly.pdbx_strand_id
1 'polypeptide(L)'
;MFVTRKVALSFLLFVITLFAGVRAIASEQEAIELREMIKEVVSSNAIKDHEERAQSVRKILAKHPQVLQWAASGKDLNSIVQEADLPAIPEVAQEVLEFTHVTAIALNDRLAQANRNLENLQKIKSRSSAKEVSIASYQIFLNNIINSDMTLSPATHLKRVEKRAIVDYMVANGVKNLSDLITHIKEEDRLQLLQTIPTKSIVAITDKADQAIGDTHFSNFDEIKIMSDKNAGFDMSALSEKMAKLAEVMVTRYFDEMSLDDKRQLVVSMLELPPHASAIKKLSAILNSSGPTVQKMFQLVGNEVKSPQMKAMMDELKSNIKPFPTEEATKIIEASYGKKVGEIFKSFGPKPLASASVGQVYLATDLHDNELIVKVMRPGIHEKAQREIALFRKLATDKGVLHIIDQLEESLFEELDFRLEAKNLQAGQIYVKPEKGFDSVHLISDLPPTANVMVMSKAPGKPISKVGSSEVAAKNRALASFLATWVENALFNNGFFHGDLHGGNIFFQKDDSTPNKLQNYHLTTIDFGNATTLEKSEQQSLLKLILGSATNSTKLMVEAFNTLKPLSPEEKKNFTQEVDKILEQKLSISENLNLVVNKALALGMVIPKNFILFNRARAFLEQQIRETTKALNEIDPEKRYERFDITSLYVNVLLPKLGKEALYSLFGLNSKEEFPKVENSTINTIFQNFIAPKAGKLAFESGIDACKGVLHLLEGNMKLLVLFGLISAVGGGLL
;
A
#
# COMPACT_ATOMS: atom_id res chain seq x y z
N MET A 1 -28.42 62.78 7.43
CA MET A 1 -27.47 63.79 6.93
C MET A 1 -27.01 64.60 8.13
N PHE A 2 -25.91 64.22 8.77
CA PHE A 2 -24.55 64.79 8.64
C PHE A 2 -24.28 65.40 10.03
N VAL A 3 -23.54 64.81 10.99
CA VAL A 3 -22.22 64.14 11.00
C VAL A 3 -22.24 63.34 12.33
N THR A 4 -22.24 62.01 12.48
CA THR A 4 -21.41 60.89 12.00
C THR A 4 -19.89 61.06 12.05
N ARG A 5 -19.26 60.13 12.80
CA ARG A 5 -18.09 59.33 12.35
C ARG A 5 -16.65 59.78 12.62
N LYS A 6 -16.35 60.70 13.54
CA LYS A 6 -14.92 60.99 13.89
C LYS A 6 -14.40 60.56 15.25
N VAL A 7 -15.22 60.09 16.19
CA VAL A 7 -14.70 59.69 17.52
C VAL A 7 -14.65 58.17 17.71
N ALA A 8 -15.58 57.41 17.10
CA ALA A 8 -15.55 55.94 17.16
C ALA A 8 -14.55 55.31 16.16
N LEU A 9 -14.28 55.95 15.01
CA LEU A 9 -13.31 55.42 14.04
C LEU A 9 -11.86 55.77 14.40
N SER A 10 -11.63 56.87 15.12
CA SER A 10 -10.30 57.22 15.64
C SER A 10 -9.91 56.43 16.89
N PHE A 11 -10.87 55.98 17.70
CA PHE A 11 -10.58 55.04 18.79
C PHE A 11 -10.42 53.60 18.28
N LEU A 12 -11.18 53.20 17.25
CA LEU A 12 -10.99 51.91 16.59
C LEU A 12 -9.67 51.88 15.80
N LEU A 13 -9.28 52.95 15.08
CA LEU A 13 -7.95 53.02 14.46
C LEU A 13 -6.84 53.17 15.49
N PHE A 14 -7.04 53.87 16.62
CA PHE A 14 -6.02 53.98 17.67
C PHE A 14 -5.81 52.66 18.41
N VAL A 15 -6.86 51.85 18.59
CA VAL A 15 -6.76 50.47 19.12
C VAL A 15 -6.20 49.50 18.06
N ILE A 16 -6.55 49.67 16.78
CA ILE A 16 -5.96 48.90 15.67
C ILE A 16 -4.48 49.26 15.44
N THR A 17 -4.04 50.49 15.76
CA THR A 17 -2.66 50.95 15.57
C THR A 17 -1.79 50.74 16.82
N LEU A 18 -2.36 50.73 18.04
CA LEU A 18 -1.60 50.35 19.26
C LEU A 18 -1.39 48.84 19.39
N PHE A 19 -2.27 48.00 18.84
CA PHE A 19 -2.06 46.54 18.74
C PHE A 19 -1.25 46.11 17.50
N ALA A 20 -0.85 47.05 16.65
CA ALA A 20 0.07 46.81 15.54
C ALA A 20 1.56 46.99 15.93
N GLY A 21 1.86 47.37 17.17
CA GLY A 21 3.22 47.52 17.68
C GLY A 21 3.74 46.22 18.27
N VAL A 22 4.68 45.57 17.56
CA VAL A 22 5.32 44.27 17.85
C VAL A 22 4.50 43.06 17.39
N ARG A 23 4.21 42.99 16.08
CA ARG A 23 4.09 41.70 15.38
C ARG A 23 5.48 41.09 15.26
N ALA A 24 5.85 40.25 16.23
CA ALA A 24 7.05 39.44 16.17
C ALA A 24 6.63 37.98 15.99
N ILE A 25 6.75 37.51 14.75
CA ILE A 25 7.12 36.16 14.29
C ILE A 25 6.41 35.02 15.03
N ALA A 26 5.46 34.34 14.39
CA ALA A 26 5.11 33.02 14.88
C ALA A 26 6.34 32.12 14.68
N SER A 27 6.76 31.42 15.73
CA SER A 27 7.84 30.44 15.54
C SER A 27 7.28 29.22 14.80
N GLU A 28 8.11 28.51 14.03
CA GLU A 28 7.74 27.26 13.35
C GLU A 28 7.07 26.26 14.33
N GLN A 29 7.48 26.28 15.60
CA GLN A 29 6.90 25.48 16.68
C GLN A 29 5.42 25.81 16.97
N GLU A 30 5.02 27.07 16.87
CA GLU A 30 3.63 27.49 17.11
C GLU A 30 2.71 27.04 15.97
N ALA A 31 3.21 27.11 14.73
CA ALA A 31 2.52 26.54 13.58
C ALA A 31 2.33 25.01 13.71
N ILE A 32 3.34 24.31 14.22
CA ILE A 32 3.28 22.85 14.46
C ILE A 32 2.24 22.50 15.52
N GLU A 33 2.20 23.20 16.65
CA GLU A 33 1.23 22.92 17.72
C GLU A 33 -0.21 23.25 17.28
N LEU A 34 -0.41 24.32 16.50
CA LEU A 34 -1.72 24.61 15.91
C LEU A 34 -2.20 23.49 14.97
N ARG A 35 -1.30 23.00 14.10
CA ARG A 35 -1.59 21.90 13.17
C ARG A 35 -1.99 20.62 13.90
N GLU A 36 -1.24 20.22 14.92
CA GLU A 36 -1.55 19.00 15.68
C GLU A 36 -2.89 19.11 16.41
N MET A 37 -3.23 20.28 16.97
CA MET A 37 -4.55 20.49 17.57
C MET A 37 -5.67 20.38 16.53
N ILE A 38 -5.56 21.08 15.38
CA ILE A 38 -6.58 21.03 14.33
C ILE A 38 -6.75 19.60 13.83
N LYS A 39 -5.66 18.87 13.61
CA LYS A 39 -5.65 17.47 13.22
C LYS A 39 -6.39 16.58 14.23
N GLU A 40 -6.13 16.75 15.53
CA GLU A 40 -6.86 16.02 16.58
C GLU A 40 -8.36 16.38 16.57
N VAL A 41 -8.72 17.66 16.40
CA VAL A 41 -10.12 18.10 16.35
C VAL A 41 -10.84 17.50 15.14
N VAL A 42 -10.27 17.63 13.94
CA VAL A 42 -10.84 17.06 12.69
C VAL A 42 -11.00 15.55 12.83
N SER A 43 -10.04 14.86 13.45
CA SER A 43 -10.14 13.42 13.73
C SER A 43 -11.30 13.11 14.68
N SER A 44 -11.50 13.93 15.71
CA SER A 44 -12.60 13.75 16.68
C SER A 44 -13.99 14.04 16.11
N ASN A 45 -14.10 14.81 15.03
CA ASN A 45 -15.37 15.09 14.38
C ASN A 45 -16.03 13.84 13.77
N ALA A 46 -15.29 12.73 13.59
CA ALA A 46 -15.84 11.45 13.16
C ALA A 46 -16.77 10.80 14.20
N ILE A 47 -16.73 11.23 15.47
CA ILE A 47 -17.60 10.72 16.53
C ILE A 47 -19.04 11.19 16.28
N LYS A 48 -19.96 10.23 16.06
CA LYS A 48 -21.38 10.51 15.76
C LYS A 48 -22.15 11.01 16.97
N ASP A 49 -21.82 10.52 18.17
CA ASP A 49 -22.48 10.95 19.39
C ASP A 49 -22.04 12.37 19.76
N HIS A 50 -23.01 13.28 19.89
CA HIS A 50 -22.73 14.68 20.12
C HIS A 50 -22.06 14.96 21.47
N GLU A 51 -22.38 14.19 22.51
CA GLU A 51 -21.79 14.38 23.84
C GLU A 51 -20.36 13.84 23.87
N GLU A 52 -20.15 12.64 23.32
CA GLU A 52 -18.83 12.01 23.23
C GLU A 52 -17.88 12.84 22.35
N ARG A 53 -18.36 13.37 21.22
CA ARG A 53 -17.60 14.29 20.35
C ARG A 53 -17.19 15.54 21.12
N ALA A 54 -18.13 16.17 21.82
CA ALA A 54 -17.84 17.35 22.61
C ALA A 54 -16.84 17.07 23.75
N GLN A 55 -16.95 15.92 24.42
CA GLN A 55 -15.98 15.51 25.43
C GLN A 55 -14.58 15.28 24.84
N SER A 56 -14.49 14.69 23.64
CA SER A 56 -13.22 14.51 22.93
C SER A 56 -12.57 15.85 22.61
N VAL A 57 -13.32 16.80 22.04
CA VAL A 57 -12.80 18.15 21.71
C VAL A 57 -12.32 18.89 22.97
N ARG A 58 -13.03 18.76 24.11
CA ARG A 58 -12.57 19.34 25.39
C ARG A 58 -11.23 18.74 25.83
N LYS A 59 -11.03 17.43 25.70
CA LYS A 59 -9.76 16.78 26.02
C LYS A 59 -8.64 17.27 25.11
N ILE A 60 -8.91 17.44 23.81
CA ILE A 60 -7.93 17.95 22.85
C ILE A 60 -7.49 19.36 23.23
N LEU A 61 -8.42 20.29 23.44
CA LEU A 61 -8.06 21.65 23.87
C LEU A 61 -7.25 21.68 25.19
N ALA A 62 -7.57 20.78 26.13
CA ALA A 62 -6.83 20.70 27.39
C ALA A 62 -5.36 20.27 27.19
N LYS A 63 -5.05 19.54 26.13
CA LYS A 63 -3.69 19.11 25.78
C LYS A 63 -2.85 20.18 25.07
N HIS A 64 -3.51 21.18 24.46
CA HIS A 64 -2.88 22.23 23.65
C HIS A 64 -2.98 23.62 24.32
N PRO A 65 -2.33 23.84 25.49
CA PRO A 65 -2.48 25.06 26.26
C PRO A 65 -1.93 26.31 25.58
N GLN A 66 -0.97 26.19 24.65
CA GLN A 66 -0.45 27.37 23.94
C GLN A 66 -1.49 27.93 22.96
N VAL A 67 -2.35 27.09 22.38
CA VAL A 67 -3.40 27.57 21.48
C VAL A 67 -4.44 28.41 22.24
N LEU A 68 -4.82 27.95 23.43
CA LEU A 68 -5.66 28.70 24.38
C LEU A 68 -4.99 30.02 24.79
N GLN A 69 -3.67 30.01 24.98
CA GLN A 69 -2.86 31.18 25.29
C GLN A 69 -2.88 32.22 24.15
N TRP A 70 -2.69 31.78 22.90
CA TRP A 70 -2.70 32.67 21.73
C TRP A 70 -4.06 33.34 21.57
N ALA A 71 -5.13 32.55 21.65
CA ALA A 71 -6.50 33.07 21.58
C ALA A 71 -6.79 34.05 22.73
N ALA A 72 -6.32 33.78 23.94
CA ALA A 72 -6.44 34.68 25.08
C ALA A 72 -5.64 35.98 24.93
N SER A 73 -4.49 35.93 24.26
CA SER A 73 -3.59 37.08 24.07
C SER A 73 -3.99 38.00 22.92
N GLY A 74 -4.99 37.62 22.12
CA GLY A 74 -5.38 38.37 20.93
C GLY A 74 -4.30 38.39 19.84
N LYS A 75 -3.37 37.43 19.87
CA LYS A 75 -2.35 37.26 18.82
C LYS A 75 -3.06 37.14 17.47
N ASP A 76 -2.48 37.72 16.42
CA ASP A 76 -3.11 37.72 15.09
C ASP A 76 -3.21 36.29 14.55
N LEU A 77 -4.36 35.67 14.79
CA LEU A 77 -4.66 34.28 14.45
C LEU A 77 -4.59 34.04 12.94
N ASN A 78 -4.94 35.03 12.13
CA ASN A 78 -4.83 34.93 10.67
C ASN A 78 -3.36 34.85 10.24
N SER A 79 -2.45 35.54 10.95
CA SER A 79 -1.00 35.42 10.72
C SER A 79 -0.51 34.02 11.08
N ILE A 80 -0.94 33.45 12.21
CA ILE A 80 -0.54 32.09 12.62
C ILE A 80 -1.07 31.04 11.63
N VAL A 81 -2.32 31.18 11.16
CA VAL A 81 -2.91 30.31 10.14
C VAL A 81 -2.17 30.41 8.80
N GLN A 82 -1.80 31.62 8.38
CA GLN A 82 -1.01 31.85 7.15
C GLN A 82 0.41 31.30 7.26
N GLU A 83 1.10 31.55 8.38
CA GLU A 83 2.47 31.07 8.63
C GLU A 83 2.51 29.55 8.82
N ALA A 84 1.42 28.97 9.33
CA ALA A 84 1.28 27.53 9.43
C ALA A 84 1.10 26.86 8.08
N ASP A 85 1.03 27.55 6.92
CA ASP A 85 0.91 26.97 5.57
C ASP A 85 -0.11 25.81 5.52
N LEU A 86 -1.22 25.99 6.23
CA LEU A 86 -2.29 24.99 6.27
C LEU A 86 -2.79 24.80 4.83
N PRO A 87 -3.13 23.56 4.41
CA PRO A 87 -3.84 23.36 3.14
C PRO A 87 -5.06 24.29 3.10
N ALA A 88 -5.57 24.61 1.89
CA ALA A 88 -6.56 25.66 1.59
C ALA A 88 -7.96 25.52 2.22
N ILE A 89 -8.02 25.04 3.47
CA ILE A 89 -9.11 24.93 4.41
C ILE A 89 -8.99 26.01 5.53
N PRO A 90 -8.72 27.31 5.23
CA PRO A 90 -8.68 28.36 6.25
C PRO A 90 -9.91 28.40 7.16
N GLU A 91 -11.09 28.08 6.63
CA GLU A 91 -12.36 28.17 7.37
C GLU A 91 -12.42 27.20 8.56
N VAL A 92 -11.91 25.97 8.41
CA VAL A 92 -11.86 25.01 9.53
C VAL A 92 -10.91 25.48 10.62
N ALA A 93 -9.74 26.00 10.23
CA ALA A 93 -8.79 26.55 11.18
C ALA A 93 -9.39 27.76 11.92
N GLN A 94 -10.10 28.65 11.20
CA GLN A 94 -10.79 29.79 11.79
C GLN A 94 -11.86 29.36 12.79
N GLU A 95 -12.70 28.37 12.47
CA GLU A 95 -13.79 27.91 13.36
C GLU A 95 -13.25 27.24 14.65
N VAL A 96 -12.20 26.41 14.55
CA VAL A 96 -11.54 25.82 15.73
C VAL A 96 -10.88 26.90 16.60
N LEU A 97 -10.37 27.96 15.98
CA LEU A 97 -9.78 29.10 16.68
C LEU A 97 -10.86 30.00 17.31
N GLU A 98 -12.00 30.22 16.67
CA GLU A 98 -13.15 30.91 17.26
C GLU A 98 -13.60 30.22 18.55
N PHE A 99 -13.64 28.89 18.57
CA PHE A 99 -13.93 28.13 19.78
C PHE A 99 -12.91 28.39 20.89
N THR A 100 -11.64 28.36 20.54
CA THR A 100 -10.53 28.63 21.47
C THR A 100 -10.63 30.05 22.04
N HIS A 101 -11.03 31.01 21.21
CA HIS A 101 -11.22 32.41 21.59
C HIS A 101 -12.45 32.61 22.49
N VAL A 102 -13.60 31.99 22.16
CA VAL A 102 -14.80 32.01 23.03
C VAL A 102 -14.49 31.38 24.39
N THR A 103 -13.73 30.29 24.39
CA THR A 103 -13.24 29.62 25.61
C THR A 103 -12.36 30.54 26.43
N ALA A 104 -11.40 31.21 25.78
CA ALA A 104 -10.49 32.14 26.41
C ALA A 104 -11.25 33.36 26.98
N ILE A 105 -12.21 33.93 26.26
CA ILE A 105 -13.08 35.02 26.76
C ILE A 105 -13.88 34.56 27.97
N ALA A 106 -14.51 33.39 27.92
CA ALA A 106 -15.27 32.85 29.05
C ALA A 106 -14.37 32.62 30.29
N LEU A 107 -13.12 32.22 30.06
CA LEU A 107 -12.09 32.14 31.11
C LEU A 107 -11.73 33.53 31.63
N ASN A 108 -11.53 34.49 30.73
CA ASN A 108 -11.12 35.87 31.03
C ASN A 108 -12.19 36.60 31.84
N ASP A 109 -13.47 36.48 31.49
CA ASP A 109 -14.56 37.12 32.22
C ASP A 109 -14.67 36.59 33.66
N ARG A 110 -14.52 35.27 33.83
CA ARG A 110 -14.53 34.63 35.15
C ARG A 110 -13.30 35.01 35.98
N LEU A 111 -12.14 35.13 35.36
CA LEU A 111 -10.90 35.53 36.01
C LEU A 111 -10.87 37.02 36.33
N ALA A 112 -11.39 37.88 35.46
CA ALA A 112 -11.58 39.30 35.73
C ALA A 112 -12.57 39.53 36.87
N GLN A 113 -13.61 38.70 36.97
CA GLN A 113 -14.51 38.71 38.12
C GLN A 113 -13.78 38.28 39.41
N ALA A 114 -12.95 37.23 39.36
CA ALA A 114 -12.11 36.81 40.49
C ALA A 114 -11.08 37.88 40.91
N ASN A 115 -10.43 38.54 39.94
CA ASN A 115 -9.45 39.60 40.17
C ASN A 115 -10.09 40.87 40.72
N ARG A 116 -11.25 41.30 40.22
CA ARG A 116 -12.00 42.41 40.80
C ARG A 116 -12.37 42.11 42.26
N ASN A 117 -12.73 40.87 42.55
CA ASN A 117 -12.99 40.44 43.93
C ASN A 117 -11.72 40.48 44.77
N LEU A 118 -10.57 40.03 44.24
CA LEU A 118 -9.27 40.07 44.90
C LEU A 118 -8.76 41.50 45.16
N GLU A 119 -8.85 42.39 44.18
CA GLU A 119 -8.49 43.81 44.33
C GLU A 119 -9.39 44.52 45.34
N ASN A 120 -10.69 44.22 45.33
CA ASN A 120 -11.62 44.73 46.34
C ASN A 120 -11.23 44.22 47.74
N LEU A 121 -10.82 42.96 47.86
CA LEU A 121 -10.30 42.39 49.12
C LEU A 121 -8.97 43.00 49.55
N GLN A 122 -8.07 43.30 48.61
CA GLN A 122 -6.81 44.01 48.89
C GLN A 122 -7.03 45.47 49.29
N LYS A 123 -8.02 46.16 48.70
CA LYS A 123 -8.46 47.51 49.11
C LYS A 123 -9.13 47.53 50.49
N ILE A 124 -9.76 46.43 50.89
CA ILE A 124 -10.28 46.25 52.27
C ILE A 124 -9.11 46.02 53.26
N LYS A 125 -8.05 45.33 52.80
CA LYS A 125 -6.79 45.09 53.55
C LYS A 125 -6.04 46.38 53.91
N SER A 126 -6.18 47.46 53.13
CA SER A 126 -5.52 48.75 53.41
C SER A 126 -6.27 49.65 54.41
N ARG A 127 -7.44 49.23 54.92
CA ARG A 127 -8.28 50.01 55.84
C ARG A 127 -8.45 49.40 57.24
N SER A 128 -7.83 48.27 57.55
CA SER A 128 -7.98 47.64 58.87
C SER A 128 -6.73 46.87 59.28
N SER A 129 -6.44 46.86 60.59
CA SER A 129 -5.25 46.31 61.23
C SER A 129 -5.09 44.79 61.03
N ALA A 130 -4.50 44.46 59.89
CA ALA A 130 -3.48 43.46 59.55
C ALA A 130 -3.40 42.04 60.16
N LYS A 131 -4.13 41.59 61.19
CA LYS A 131 -3.86 40.21 61.69
C LYS A 131 -4.99 39.32 62.20
N GLU A 132 -6.16 39.85 62.59
CA GLU A 132 -7.18 38.99 63.23
C GLU A 132 -8.49 38.84 62.45
N VAL A 133 -8.67 39.56 61.34
CA VAL A 133 -9.89 39.47 60.51
C VAL A 133 -9.73 38.51 59.32
N SER A 134 -8.54 37.99 59.04
CA SER A 134 -8.20 37.51 57.68
C SER A 134 -8.47 36.04 57.35
N ILE A 135 -9.04 35.23 58.23
CA ILE A 135 -9.36 33.82 57.89
C ILE A 135 -10.81 33.48 58.19
N ALA A 136 -11.32 33.85 59.38
CA ALA A 136 -12.70 33.58 59.78
C ALA A 136 -13.73 34.39 58.96
N SER A 137 -13.50 35.69 58.74
CA SER A 137 -14.42 36.52 57.94
C SER A 137 -14.38 36.17 56.45
N TYR A 138 -13.23 35.67 55.97
CA TYR A 138 -13.05 35.21 54.59
C TYR A 138 -13.77 33.87 54.35
N GLN A 139 -13.78 32.96 55.33
CA GLN A 139 -14.56 31.72 55.30
C GLN A 139 -16.07 31.95 55.43
N ILE A 140 -16.50 32.94 56.23
CA ILE A 140 -17.92 33.33 56.35
C ILE A 140 -18.42 33.97 55.05
N PHE A 141 -17.61 34.81 54.40
CA PHE A 141 -17.93 35.40 53.09
C PHE A 141 -17.98 34.36 51.98
N LEU A 142 -17.03 33.40 51.97
CA LEU A 142 -17.06 32.27 51.05
C LEU A 142 -18.32 31.40 51.25
N ASN A 143 -18.74 31.13 52.49
CA ASN A 143 -19.96 30.37 52.76
C ASN A 143 -21.24 31.11 52.34
N ASN A 144 -21.28 32.44 52.39
CA ASN A 144 -22.44 33.23 51.99
C ASN A 144 -22.58 33.38 50.46
N ILE A 145 -21.47 33.45 49.70
CA ILE A 145 -21.49 33.42 48.22
C ILE A 145 -21.80 32.02 47.68
N ILE A 146 -21.47 31.00 48.46
CA ILE A 146 -21.66 29.59 48.10
C ILE A 146 -23.13 29.13 48.32
N ASN A 147 -23.90 29.82 49.17
CA ASN A 147 -25.30 29.51 49.46
C ASN A 147 -26.30 30.39 48.70
N SER A 148 -25.85 31.25 47.80
CA SER A 148 -26.73 32.03 46.93
C SER A 148 -26.90 31.36 45.57
N ASP A 149 -27.75 30.32 45.53
CA ASP A 149 -28.61 30.10 44.37
C ASP A 149 -30.05 30.25 44.86
N MET A 150 -30.69 31.37 44.53
CA MET A 150 -32.14 31.29 44.34
C MET A 150 -32.38 30.56 43.03
N THR A 151 -32.88 29.34 43.19
CA THR A 151 -33.54 28.47 42.22
C THR A 151 -32.65 27.74 41.22
N LEU A 152 -32.24 26.51 41.57
CA LEU A 152 -32.66 25.27 40.89
C LEU A 152 -32.02 24.02 41.54
N SER A 153 -32.89 23.10 41.98
CA SER A 153 -32.79 21.64 42.18
C SER A 153 -31.47 20.94 42.56
N PRO A 154 -31.47 19.99 43.52
CA PRO A 154 -30.29 19.34 44.06
C PRO A 154 -29.84 18.10 43.27
N ALA A 155 -28.83 18.27 42.42
CA ALA A 155 -27.83 17.26 42.03
C ALA A 155 -26.74 18.02 41.27
N THR A 156 -25.54 18.27 41.79
CA THR A 156 -24.42 17.32 41.72
C THR A 156 -23.22 17.98 42.42
N HIS A 157 -22.56 17.26 43.31
CA HIS A 157 -21.25 17.61 43.88
C HIS A 157 -20.20 17.69 42.76
N LEU A 158 -19.79 18.90 42.32
CA LEU A 158 -18.50 19.09 41.62
C LEU A 158 -17.95 20.54 41.59
N LYS A 159 -18.75 21.59 41.85
CA LYS A 159 -18.33 22.99 41.57
C LYS A 159 -17.55 23.79 42.64
N ARG A 160 -16.95 23.17 43.68
CA ARG A 160 -16.24 23.93 44.74
C ARG A 160 -14.70 23.81 44.73
N VAL A 161 -14.14 22.81 44.07
CA VAL A 161 -12.67 22.57 44.08
C VAL A 161 -11.96 23.40 43.00
N GLU A 162 -12.58 23.52 41.82
CA GLU A 162 -12.06 24.21 40.63
C GLU A 162 -11.79 25.70 40.82
N LYS A 163 -12.71 26.41 41.48
CA LYS A 163 -12.58 27.88 41.69
C LYS A 163 -11.47 28.23 42.69
N ARG A 164 -11.15 27.30 43.59
CA ARG A 164 -10.18 27.52 44.67
C ARG A 164 -8.75 27.31 44.18
N ALA A 165 -8.52 26.27 43.36
CA ALA A 165 -7.21 25.99 42.79
C ALA A 165 -6.67 27.14 41.93
N ILE A 166 -7.53 27.73 41.09
CA ILE A 166 -7.16 28.85 40.20
C ILE A 166 -6.80 30.10 41.00
N VAL A 167 -7.60 30.43 42.02
CA VAL A 167 -7.37 31.58 42.89
C VAL A 167 -6.11 31.38 43.75
N ASP A 168 -5.91 30.18 44.30
CA ASP A 168 -4.73 29.86 45.11
C ASP A 168 -3.45 29.93 44.26
N TYR A 169 -3.49 29.48 43.00
CA TYR A 169 -2.37 29.58 42.06
C TYR A 169 -2.02 31.05 41.72
N MET A 170 -3.03 31.89 41.43
CA MET A 170 -2.84 33.32 41.15
C MET A 170 -2.23 34.06 42.35
N VAL A 171 -2.71 33.74 43.55
CA VAL A 171 -2.22 34.33 44.80
C VAL A 171 -0.79 33.87 45.10
N ALA A 172 -0.47 32.61 44.86
CA ALA A 172 0.87 32.07 45.12
C ALA A 172 1.94 32.60 44.16
N ASN A 173 1.58 32.90 42.90
CA ASN A 173 2.56 33.17 41.85
C ASN A 173 2.53 34.60 41.27
N GLY A 174 1.65 35.48 41.75
CA GLY A 174 1.64 36.90 41.33
C GLY A 174 1.43 37.10 39.82
N VAL A 175 0.73 36.17 39.16
CA VAL A 175 0.61 36.10 37.70
C VAL A 175 -0.24 37.26 37.18
N LYS A 176 0.34 38.09 36.29
CA LYS A 176 -0.31 39.31 35.76
C LYS A 176 -1.19 39.08 34.53
N ASN A 177 -0.94 38.04 33.72
CA ASN A 177 -1.64 37.81 32.46
C ASN A 177 -2.30 36.42 32.38
N LEU A 178 -3.48 36.36 31.73
CA LEU A 178 -4.26 35.15 31.48
C LEU A 178 -3.48 34.09 30.69
N SER A 179 -2.67 34.57 29.76
CA SER A 179 -1.80 33.81 28.87
C SER A 179 -0.81 32.94 29.68
N ASP A 180 -0.14 33.51 30.68
CA ASP A 180 0.79 32.77 31.56
C ASP A 180 0.06 31.83 32.53
N LEU A 181 -1.21 32.10 32.83
CA LEU A 181 -2.01 31.28 33.73
C LEU A 181 -2.36 29.92 33.11
N ILE A 182 -2.78 29.92 31.85
CA ILE A 182 -3.30 28.73 31.14
C ILE A 182 -2.26 27.60 31.07
N THR A 183 -0.98 27.96 30.89
CA THR A 183 0.14 27.00 30.77
C THR A 183 0.50 26.31 32.09
N HIS A 184 0.19 26.94 33.22
CA HIS A 184 0.55 26.42 34.55
C HIS A 184 -0.61 25.70 35.28
N ILE A 185 -1.84 25.80 34.77
CA ILE A 185 -2.98 25.01 35.26
C ILE A 185 -2.75 23.53 34.87
N LYS A 186 -3.08 22.56 35.73
CA LYS A 186 -2.95 21.14 35.37
C LYS A 186 -4.01 20.76 34.32
N GLU A 187 -3.73 19.73 33.50
CA GLU A 187 -4.66 19.27 32.46
C GLU A 187 -6.06 18.93 33.01
N GLU A 188 -6.12 18.26 34.17
CA GLU A 188 -7.37 17.90 34.86
C GLU A 188 -8.23 19.14 35.18
N ASP A 189 -7.60 20.21 35.67
CA ASP A 189 -8.25 21.47 36.01
C ASP A 189 -8.69 22.24 34.74
N ARG A 190 -7.89 22.19 33.66
CA ARG A 190 -8.28 22.74 32.35
C ARG A 190 -9.50 22.01 31.79
N LEU A 191 -9.52 20.69 31.88
CA LEU A 191 -10.63 19.88 31.40
C LEU A 191 -11.93 20.22 32.15
N GLN A 192 -11.86 20.40 33.47
CA GLN A 192 -12.96 20.88 34.30
C GLN A 192 -13.47 22.26 33.88
N LEU A 193 -12.57 23.20 33.58
CA LEU A 193 -12.93 24.52 33.05
C LEU A 193 -13.66 24.40 31.70
N LEU A 194 -13.15 23.58 30.79
CA LEU A 194 -13.74 23.33 29.47
C LEU A 194 -15.10 22.61 29.55
N GLN A 195 -15.34 21.81 30.60
CA GLN A 195 -16.66 21.22 30.86
C GLN A 195 -17.74 22.28 31.15
N THR A 196 -17.35 23.48 31.55
CA THR A 196 -18.31 24.56 31.81
C THR A 196 -18.86 25.19 30.53
N ILE A 197 -18.23 24.94 29.37
CA ILE A 197 -18.77 25.33 28.06
C ILE A 197 -19.93 24.41 27.71
N PRO A 198 -21.11 24.95 27.34
CA PRO A 198 -22.25 24.13 26.95
C PRO A 198 -21.88 23.18 25.82
N THR A 199 -22.23 21.89 25.97
CA THR A 199 -22.02 20.86 24.93
C THR A 199 -22.56 21.31 23.56
N LYS A 200 -23.73 21.95 23.54
CA LYS A 200 -24.34 22.52 22.32
C LYS A 200 -23.44 23.49 21.55
N SER A 201 -22.59 24.26 22.24
CA SER A 201 -21.67 25.21 21.61
C SER A 201 -20.51 24.50 20.94
N ILE A 202 -20.00 23.44 21.57
CA ILE A 202 -18.94 22.61 20.98
C ILE A 202 -19.47 21.88 19.75
N VAL A 203 -20.67 21.31 19.87
CA VAL A 203 -21.38 20.64 18.77
C VAL A 203 -21.56 21.58 17.58
N ALA A 204 -22.07 22.80 17.80
CA ALA A 204 -22.29 23.76 16.73
C ALA A 204 -21.00 24.11 15.96
N ILE A 205 -19.87 24.23 16.66
CA ILE A 205 -18.60 24.56 16.00
C ILE A 205 -18.03 23.35 15.26
N THR A 206 -18.12 22.15 15.85
CA THR A 206 -17.74 20.92 15.13
C THR A 206 -18.57 20.72 13.87
N ASP A 207 -19.87 21.05 13.91
CA ASP A 207 -20.76 20.95 12.76
C ASP A 207 -20.43 21.99 11.68
N LYS A 208 -20.03 23.20 12.07
CA LYS A 208 -19.53 24.20 11.12
C LYS A 208 -18.20 23.78 10.47
N ALA A 209 -17.27 23.22 11.25
CA ALA A 209 -16.03 22.69 10.71
C ALA A 209 -16.32 21.57 9.70
N ASP A 210 -17.26 20.68 10.02
CA ASP A 210 -17.73 19.64 9.11
C ASP A 210 -18.38 20.20 7.85
N GLN A 211 -19.17 21.25 7.98
CA GLN A 211 -19.76 21.96 6.85
C GLN A 211 -18.66 22.56 5.96
N ALA A 212 -17.68 23.25 6.52
CA ALA A 212 -16.57 23.83 5.77
C ALA A 212 -15.75 22.75 5.02
N ILE A 213 -15.47 21.61 5.66
CA ILE A 213 -14.84 20.45 5.00
C ILE A 213 -15.74 19.93 3.87
N GLY A 214 -17.05 19.83 4.11
CA GLY A 214 -18.04 19.40 3.14
C GLY A 214 -18.10 20.29 1.89
N ASP A 215 -18.10 21.61 2.10
CA ASP A 215 -18.21 22.65 1.06
C ASP A 215 -16.88 22.88 0.32
N THR A 216 -15.76 22.37 0.85
CA THR A 216 -14.45 22.45 0.21
C THR A 216 -14.42 21.66 -1.10
N HIS A 217 -14.01 22.33 -2.17
CA HIS A 217 -13.76 21.75 -3.48
C HIS A 217 -12.28 21.39 -3.61
N PHE A 218 -11.93 20.17 -3.20
CA PHE A 218 -10.58 19.62 -3.25
C PHE A 218 -10.04 19.53 -4.68
N SER A 219 -10.90 19.36 -5.70
CA SER A 219 -10.50 19.39 -7.12
C SER A 219 -9.79 20.70 -7.53
N ASN A 220 -10.01 21.79 -6.81
CA ASN A 220 -9.37 23.08 -7.08
C ASN A 220 -7.93 23.17 -6.57
N PHE A 221 -7.48 22.22 -5.77
CA PHE A 221 -6.16 22.24 -5.14
C PHE A 221 -5.08 21.95 -6.19
N ASP A 222 -3.99 22.70 -6.16
CA ASP A 222 -2.90 22.57 -7.14
C ASP A 222 -2.30 21.15 -7.09
N GLU A 223 -2.26 20.55 -5.90
CA GLU A 223 -1.81 19.18 -5.66
C GLU A 223 -2.61 18.13 -6.44
N ILE A 224 -3.94 18.33 -6.56
CA ILE A 224 -4.83 17.45 -7.31
C ILE A 224 -4.79 17.80 -8.81
N LYS A 225 -4.74 19.09 -9.16
CA LYS A 225 -4.64 19.56 -10.55
C LYS A 225 -3.39 19.07 -11.27
N ILE A 226 -2.28 18.83 -10.56
CA ILE A 226 -1.07 18.21 -11.11
C ILE A 226 -1.36 16.90 -11.85
N MET A 227 -2.36 16.14 -11.42
CA MET A 227 -2.76 14.90 -12.08
C MET A 227 -3.40 15.11 -13.46
N SER A 228 -3.80 16.34 -13.79
CA SER A 228 -4.31 16.74 -15.09
C SER A 228 -3.35 17.61 -15.90
N ASP A 229 -2.21 18.00 -15.31
CA ASP A 229 -1.22 18.85 -15.97
C ASP A 229 -0.10 18.03 -16.62
N LYS A 230 -0.05 18.07 -17.95
CA LYS A 230 0.99 17.43 -18.77
C LYS A 230 2.40 17.92 -18.44
N ASN A 231 2.55 19.20 -18.08
CA ASN A 231 3.85 19.80 -17.76
C ASN A 231 4.35 19.44 -16.35
N ALA A 232 3.44 19.07 -15.45
CA ALA A 232 3.76 18.58 -14.11
C ALA A 232 4.15 17.08 -14.09
N GLY A 233 4.09 16.43 -15.26
CA GLY A 233 4.59 15.06 -15.46
C GLY A 233 3.52 13.97 -15.48
N PHE A 234 2.23 14.32 -15.44
CA PHE A 234 1.12 13.40 -15.65
C PHE A 234 0.66 13.48 -17.11
N ASP A 235 1.28 12.69 -17.99
CA ASP A 235 0.91 12.67 -19.40
C ASP A 235 -0.29 11.76 -19.66
N MET A 236 -1.50 12.30 -19.50
CA MET A 236 -2.74 11.60 -19.81
C MET A 236 -2.86 11.17 -21.28
N SER A 237 -2.07 11.74 -22.20
CA SER A 237 -2.13 11.38 -23.62
C SER A 237 -1.53 10.01 -23.94
N ALA A 238 -0.80 9.41 -23.00
CA ALA A 238 -0.32 8.03 -23.10
C ALA A 238 -1.38 6.98 -22.68
N LEU A 239 -2.46 7.41 -22.03
CA LEU A 239 -3.53 6.51 -21.59
C LEU A 239 -4.50 6.20 -22.72
N SER A 240 -5.13 5.02 -22.66
CA SER A 240 -6.30 4.75 -23.52
C SER A 240 -7.40 5.78 -23.26
N GLU A 241 -8.20 6.11 -24.27
CA GLU A 241 -9.27 7.11 -24.18
C GLU A 241 -10.18 6.87 -22.96
N LYS A 242 -10.52 5.61 -22.70
CA LYS A 242 -11.38 5.22 -21.57
C LYS A 242 -10.70 5.47 -20.21
N MET A 243 -9.40 5.21 -20.13
CA MET A 243 -8.64 5.40 -18.89
C MET A 243 -8.37 6.88 -18.62
N ALA A 244 -8.16 7.68 -19.68
CA ALA A 244 -8.08 9.14 -19.57
C ALA A 244 -9.38 9.73 -19.01
N LYS A 245 -10.55 9.29 -19.51
CA LYS A 245 -11.87 9.69 -19.00
C LYS A 245 -12.09 9.31 -17.54
N LEU A 246 -11.71 8.08 -17.15
CA LEU A 246 -11.78 7.66 -15.76
C LEU A 246 -10.90 8.54 -14.85
N ALA A 247 -9.69 8.84 -15.29
CA ALA A 247 -8.77 9.68 -14.54
C ALA A 247 -9.26 11.15 -14.45
N GLU A 248 -9.91 11.67 -15.51
CA GLU A 248 -10.59 12.97 -15.49
C GLU A 248 -11.72 13.00 -14.45
N VAL A 249 -12.57 11.98 -14.41
CA VAL A 249 -13.64 11.84 -13.39
C VAL A 249 -13.06 11.86 -11.98
N MET A 250 -11.93 11.18 -11.77
CA MET A 250 -11.23 11.17 -10.49
C MET A 250 -10.73 12.57 -10.09
N VAL A 251 -10.04 13.29 -10.98
CA VAL A 251 -9.46 14.61 -10.68
C VAL A 251 -10.55 15.67 -10.43
N THR A 252 -11.60 15.65 -11.25
CA THR A 252 -12.57 16.75 -11.31
C THR A 252 -13.76 16.60 -10.37
N ARG A 253 -14.10 15.37 -9.97
CA ARG A 253 -15.35 15.11 -9.23
C ARG A 253 -15.20 14.23 -8.01
N TYR A 254 -14.38 13.18 -8.07
CA TYR A 254 -14.27 12.22 -6.97
C TYR A 254 -13.88 12.90 -5.65
N PHE A 255 -12.88 13.79 -5.68
CA PHE A 255 -12.41 14.45 -4.46
C PHE A 255 -13.45 15.40 -3.83
N ASP A 256 -14.36 15.92 -4.63
CA ASP A 256 -15.42 16.83 -4.18
C ASP A 256 -16.68 16.09 -3.71
N GLU A 257 -16.99 14.95 -4.32
CA GLU A 257 -18.21 14.17 -4.03
C GLU A 257 -17.99 13.00 -3.03
N MET A 258 -16.78 12.79 -2.54
CA MET A 258 -16.52 11.75 -1.53
C MET A 258 -17.21 12.04 -0.19
N SER A 259 -17.30 11.01 0.65
CA SER A 259 -17.95 11.14 1.96
C SER A 259 -17.23 12.15 2.85
N LEU A 260 -17.97 12.78 3.77
CA LEU A 260 -17.38 13.71 4.74
C LEU A 260 -16.27 13.06 5.58
N ASP A 261 -16.41 11.78 5.93
CA ASP A 261 -15.38 11.02 6.66
C ASP A 261 -14.09 10.90 5.83
N ASP A 262 -14.20 10.63 4.53
CA ASP A 262 -13.03 10.54 3.64
C ASP A 262 -12.39 11.91 3.45
N LYS A 263 -13.19 12.98 3.31
CA LYS A 263 -12.68 14.37 3.27
C LYS A 263 -11.91 14.70 4.55
N ARG A 264 -12.43 14.37 5.74
CA ARG A 264 -11.72 14.57 7.02
C ARG A 264 -10.36 13.87 7.02
N GLN A 265 -10.28 12.63 6.54
CA GLN A 265 -9.02 11.89 6.45
C GLN A 265 -8.01 12.55 5.50
N LEU A 266 -8.47 13.08 4.36
CA LEU A 266 -7.60 13.86 3.46
C LEU A 266 -7.03 15.09 4.18
N VAL A 267 -7.87 15.85 4.87
CA VAL A 267 -7.44 17.02 5.65
C VAL A 267 -6.39 16.63 6.69
N VAL A 268 -6.66 15.61 7.50
CA VAL A 268 -5.75 15.11 8.54
C VAL A 268 -4.39 14.75 7.95
N SER A 269 -4.36 14.02 6.85
CA SER A 269 -3.10 13.60 6.24
C SER A 269 -2.31 14.73 5.59
N MET A 270 -2.98 15.77 5.08
CA MET A 270 -2.29 16.98 4.64
C MET A 270 -1.69 17.76 5.83
N LEU A 271 -2.38 17.77 6.98
CA LEU A 271 -1.90 18.44 8.20
C LEU A 271 -0.68 17.74 8.82
N GLU A 272 -0.51 16.43 8.60
CA GLU A 272 0.66 15.66 9.07
C GLU A 272 1.97 16.01 8.34
N LEU A 273 1.90 16.70 7.21
CA LEU A 273 3.08 17.09 6.44
C LEU A 273 3.75 18.35 7.02
N PRO A 274 5.08 18.50 6.90
CA PRO A 274 5.77 19.70 7.35
C PRO A 274 5.34 20.96 6.56
N PRO A 275 5.52 22.17 7.13
CA PRO A 275 5.33 23.43 6.41
C PRO A 275 6.15 23.43 5.11
N HIS A 276 5.57 23.90 4.01
CA HIS A 276 6.21 23.92 2.68
C HIS A 276 6.52 22.55 2.07
N ALA A 277 5.81 21.49 2.49
CA ALA A 277 5.84 20.22 1.78
C ALA A 277 5.51 20.44 0.29
N SER A 278 6.31 19.84 -0.60
CA SER A 278 6.10 19.98 -2.05
C SER A 278 4.72 19.47 -2.46
N ALA A 279 4.18 19.99 -3.56
CA ALA A 279 2.89 19.56 -4.07
C ALA A 279 2.83 18.04 -4.33
N ILE A 280 3.96 17.43 -4.72
CA ILE A 280 4.10 15.98 -4.90
C ILE A 280 3.97 15.22 -3.57
N LYS A 281 4.57 15.73 -2.48
CA LYS A 281 4.43 15.11 -1.15
C LYS A 281 3.00 15.23 -0.63
N LYS A 282 2.36 16.37 -0.86
CA LYS A 282 0.96 16.58 -0.50
C LYS A 282 0.02 15.67 -1.30
N LEU A 283 0.25 15.52 -2.61
CA LEU A 283 -0.46 14.54 -3.44
C LEU A 283 -0.26 13.11 -2.90
N SER A 284 0.98 12.72 -2.56
CA SER A 284 1.25 11.41 -1.96
C SER A 284 0.44 11.16 -0.68
N ALA A 285 0.35 12.15 0.21
CA ALA A 285 -0.48 12.05 1.42
C ALA A 285 -1.99 11.93 1.11
N ILE A 286 -2.49 12.68 0.13
CA ILE A 286 -3.88 12.59 -0.36
C ILE A 286 -4.17 11.17 -0.88
N LEU A 287 -3.26 10.61 -1.69
CA LEU A 287 -3.45 9.28 -2.30
C LEU A 287 -3.32 8.14 -1.29
N ASN A 288 -2.40 8.25 -0.33
CA ASN A 288 -2.30 7.30 0.79
C ASN A 288 -3.57 7.26 1.65
N SER A 289 -4.30 8.37 1.71
CA SER A 289 -5.49 8.53 2.56
C SER A 289 -6.80 8.30 1.81
N SER A 290 -6.72 8.31 0.48
CA SER A 290 -7.79 7.84 -0.39
C SER A 290 -8.07 6.35 -0.13
N GLY A 291 -9.23 5.86 -0.54
CA GLY A 291 -9.55 4.46 -0.35
C GLY A 291 -8.92 3.54 -1.39
N PRO A 292 -9.15 2.22 -1.22
CA PRO A 292 -8.46 1.20 -1.98
C PRO A 292 -8.77 1.27 -3.48
N THR A 293 -9.94 1.79 -3.87
CA THR A 293 -10.32 1.93 -5.28
C THR A 293 -9.45 2.95 -5.98
N VAL A 294 -9.25 4.11 -5.36
CA VAL A 294 -8.38 5.17 -5.87
C VAL A 294 -6.95 4.65 -5.95
N GLN A 295 -6.43 4.07 -4.87
CA GLN A 295 -5.09 3.48 -4.86
C GLN A 295 -4.90 2.45 -5.99
N LYS A 296 -5.90 1.60 -6.24
CA LYS A 296 -5.88 0.63 -7.34
C LYS A 296 -5.87 1.30 -8.71
N MET A 297 -6.73 2.30 -8.93
CA MET A 297 -6.74 3.09 -10.17
C MET A 297 -5.38 3.73 -10.44
N PHE A 298 -4.74 4.30 -9.41
CA PHE A 298 -3.39 4.85 -9.53
C PHE A 298 -2.34 3.79 -9.83
N GLN A 299 -2.45 2.58 -9.30
CA GLN A 299 -1.55 1.49 -9.68
C GLN A 299 -1.72 1.08 -11.15
N LEU A 300 -2.92 1.19 -11.71
CA LEU A 300 -3.16 0.93 -13.13
C LEU A 300 -2.61 2.05 -14.02
N VAL A 301 -2.93 3.30 -13.70
CA VAL A 301 -2.51 4.50 -14.47
C VAL A 301 -1.01 4.78 -14.30
N GLY A 302 -0.46 4.52 -13.12
CA GLY A 302 0.92 4.84 -12.74
C GLY A 302 1.99 4.12 -13.55
N ASN A 303 1.66 2.98 -14.19
CA ASN A 303 2.60 2.27 -15.06
C ASN A 303 2.86 3.04 -16.38
N GLU A 304 1.94 3.91 -16.79
CA GLU A 304 2.05 4.72 -18.02
C GLU A 304 2.71 6.09 -17.76
N VAL A 305 2.95 6.43 -16.49
CA VAL A 305 3.57 7.69 -16.09
C VAL A 305 5.07 7.67 -16.39
N LYS A 306 5.50 8.58 -17.26
CA LYS A 306 6.90 8.68 -17.71
C LYS A 306 7.76 9.69 -16.93
N SER A 307 7.14 10.54 -16.10
CA SER A 307 7.88 11.51 -15.28
C SER A 307 8.66 10.82 -14.16
N PRO A 308 9.99 11.02 -14.04
CA PRO A 308 10.79 10.44 -12.97
C PRO A 308 10.30 10.82 -11.57
N GLN A 309 9.85 12.06 -11.38
CA GLN A 309 9.37 12.56 -10.09
C GLN A 309 8.07 11.87 -9.67
N MET A 310 7.14 11.70 -10.61
CA MET A 310 5.88 11.03 -10.36
C MET A 310 6.08 9.53 -10.17
N LYS A 311 7.00 8.90 -10.93
CA LYS A 311 7.37 7.50 -10.72
C LYS A 311 7.95 7.26 -9.32
N ALA A 312 8.84 8.14 -8.86
CA ALA A 312 9.37 8.07 -7.50
C ALA A 312 8.27 8.19 -6.43
N MET A 313 7.31 9.10 -6.62
CA MET A 313 6.14 9.23 -5.74
C MET A 313 5.28 7.96 -5.75
N MET A 314 5.03 7.37 -6.92
CA MET A 314 4.29 6.10 -7.03
C MET A 314 5.00 4.93 -6.34
N ASP A 315 6.33 4.89 -6.39
CA ASP A 315 7.13 3.89 -5.68
C ASP A 315 7.12 4.14 -4.16
N GLU A 316 7.07 5.41 -3.72
CA GLU A 316 6.87 5.80 -2.32
C GLU A 316 5.49 5.38 -1.81
N LEU A 317 4.41 5.62 -2.58
CA LEU A 317 3.05 5.18 -2.22
C LEU A 317 2.94 3.67 -2.01
N LYS A 318 3.70 2.88 -2.77
CA LYS A 318 3.74 1.42 -2.62
C LYS A 318 4.51 0.97 -1.38
N SER A 319 5.46 1.78 -0.90
CA SER A 319 6.41 1.39 0.15
C SER A 319 6.13 2.01 1.52
N ASN A 320 5.38 3.11 1.58
CA ASN A 320 5.19 3.90 2.80
C ASN A 320 3.70 4.07 3.19
N ILE A 321 3.01 2.95 3.38
CA ILE A 321 1.59 2.95 3.78
C ILE A 321 1.49 2.98 5.30
N LYS A 322 0.82 4.01 5.85
CA LYS A 322 0.65 4.18 7.30
C LYS A 322 -0.08 2.97 7.93
N PRO A 323 0.47 2.36 8.99
CA PRO A 323 -0.20 1.30 9.72
C PRO A 323 -1.36 1.86 10.57
N PHE A 324 -2.45 1.09 10.66
CA PHE A 324 -3.50 1.27 11.66
C PHE A 324 -3.07 0.67 13.03
N PRO A 325 -3.70 1.06 14.15
CA PRO A 325 -3.30 0.60 15.49
C PRO A 325 -3.33 -0.92 15.67
N THR A 326 -2.33 -1.48 16.35
CA THR A 326 -2.23 -2.93 16.64
C THR A 326 -3.41 -3.43 17.48
N GLU A 327 -4.03 -2.56 18.27
CA GLU A 327 -5.23 -2.85 19.05
C GLU A 327 -6.43 -3.16 18.15
N GLU A 328 -6.55 -2.50 17.00
CA GLU A 328 -7.58 -2.82 16.02
C GLU A 328 -7.30 -4.16 15.34
N ALA A 329 -6.03 -4.44 15.01
CA ALA A 329 -5.64 -5.74 14.47
C ALA A 329 -5.98 -6.87 15.45
N THR A 330 -5.68 -6.66 16.73
CA THR A 330 -6.03 -7.58 17.82
C THR A 330 -7.53 -7.85 17.84
N LYS A 331 -8.37 -6.80 17.82
CA LYS A 331 -9.84 -6.96 17.79
C LYS A 331 -10.32 -7.74 16.58
N ILE A 332 -9.73 -7.52 15.40
CA ILE A 332 -10.08 -8.24 14.17
C ILE A 332 -9.72 -9.73 14.28
N ILE A 333 -8.55 -10.05 14.84
CA ILE A 333 -8.12 -11.43 15.10
C ILE A 333 -9.06 -12.11 16.09
N GLU A 334 -9.36 -11.47 17.22
CA GLU A 334 -10.25 -12.03 18.25
C GLU A 334 -11.67 -12.25 17.72
N ALA A 335 -12.18 -11.32 16.90
CA ALA A 335 -13.48 -11.46 16.26
C ALA A 335 -13.49 -12.59 15.22
N SER A 336 -12.36 -12.81 14.52
CA SER A 336 -12.24 -13.85 13.48
C SER A 336 -12.19 -15.26 14.05
N TYR A 337 -11.56 -15.44 15.23
CA TYR A 337 -11.33 -16.75 15.83
C TYR A 337 -12.15 -17.02 17.10
N GLY A 338 -12.84 -16.02 17.65
CA GLY A 338 -13.63 -16.15 18.88
C GLY A 338 -12.80 -16.40 20.14
N LYS A 339 -11.49 -16.13 20.11
CA LYS A 339 -10.52 -16.36 21.21
C LYS A 339 -9.65 -15.13 21.40
N LYS A 340 -9.10 -14.96 22.60
CA LYS A 340 -8.14 -13.87 22.87
C LYS A 340 -6.83 -14.13 22.13
N VAL A 341 -6.16 -13.05 21.67
CA VAL A 341 -4.87 -13.19 20.95
C VAL A 341 -3.84 -13.97 21.78
N GLY A 342 -3.80 -13.76 23.10
CA GLY A 342 -2.91 -14.50 24.01
C GLY A 342 -3.27 -15.97 24.24
N GLU A 343 -4.45 -16.42 23.81
CA GLU A 343 -4.83 -17.85 23.79
C GLU A 343 -4.49 -18.51 22.45
N ILE A 344 -4.38 -17.72 21.38
CA ILE A 344 -4.07 -18.18 20.03
C ILE A 344 -2.55 -18.27 19.83
N PHE A 345 -1.83 -17.23 20.27
CA PHE A 345 -0.39 -17.09 20.08
C PHE A 345 0.31 -16.98 21.43
N LYS A 346 1.47 -17.63 21.56
CA LYS A 346 2.39 -17.45 22.68
C LYS A 346 2.93 -16.03 22.72
N SER A 347 3.20 -15.46 21.54
CA SER A 347 3.57 -14.05 21.39
C SER A 347 3.00 -13.47 20.11
N PHE A 348 2.62 -12.19 20.14
CA PHE A 348 2.14 -11.43 18.98
C PHE A 348 2.89 -10.10 18.91
N GLY A 349 3.46 -9.77 17.75
CA GLY A 349 4.32 -8.61 17.58
C GLY A 349 3.60 -7.29 17.90
N PRO A 350 4.20 -6.39 18.71
CA PRO A 350 3.56 -5.13 19.08
C PRO A 350 3.45 -4.12 17.92
N LYS A 351 4.23 -4.35 16.86
CA LYS A 351 4.26 -3.55 15.63
C LYS A 351 4.18 -4.46 14.41
N PRO A 352 3.57 -4.00 13.31
CA PRO A 352 3.58 -4.75 12.06
C PRO A 352 5.01 -4.87 11.50
N LEU A 353 5.28 -6.00 10.84
CA LEU A 353 6.46 -6.19 10.00
C LEU A 353 6.36 -5.37 8.70
N ALA A 354 5.16 -5.27 8.15
CA ALA A 354 4.87 -4.55 6.92
C ALA A 354 3.41 -4.05 6.92
N SER A 355 3.18 -2.96 6.20
CA SER A 355 1.87 -2.37 5.97
C SER A 355 1.68 -2.24 4.45
N ALA A 356 0.60 -2.83 3.95
CA ALA A 356 0.21 -2.83 2.54
C ALA A 356 -1.14 -2.10 2.37
N SER A 357 -1.59 -1.96 1.12
CA SER A 357 -2.86 -1.28 0.80
C SER A 357 -4.05 -1.96 1.48
N VAL A 358 -4.10 -3.29 1.42
CA VAL A 358 -5.23 -4.08 1.92
C VAL A 358 -5.14 -4.41 3.41
N GLY A 359 -3.95 -4.46 4.00
CA GLY A 359 -3.79 -4.90 5.38
C GLY A 359 -2.36 -4.78 5.93
N GLN A 360 -2.16 -5.33 7.12
CA GLN A 360 -0.89 -5.38 7.83
C GLN A 360 -0.43 -6.81 8.05
N VAL A 361 0.89 -6.97 8.20
CA VAL A 361 1.53 -8.26 8.42
C VAL A 361 2.24 -8.23 9.77
N TYR A 362 1.98 -9.22 10.63
CA TYR A 362 2.57 -9.33 11.97
C TYR A 362 3.39 -10.61 12.11
N LEU A 363 4.46 -10.54 12.90
CA LEU A 363 5.14 -11.72 13.41
C LEU A 363 4.40 -12.24 14.65
N ALA A 364 4.19 -13.54 14.71
CA ALA A 364 3.66 -14.21 15.90
C ALA A 364 4.46 -15.48 16.20
N THR A 365 4.30 -16.02 17.41
CA THR A 365 4.81 -17.32 17.79
C THR A 365 3.64 -18.17 18.28
N ASP A 366 3.52 -19.39 17.76
CA ASP A 366 2.50 -20.33 18.23
C ASP A 366 2.85 -20.94 19.60
N LEU A 367 1.97 -21.81 20.12
CA LEU A 367 2.17 -22.49 21.39
C LEU A 367 3.28 -23.56 21.36
N HIS A 368 3.80 -23.87 20.17
CA HIS A 368 4.87 -24.84 19.92
C HIS A 368 6.21 -24.18 19.56
N ASP A 369 6.33 -22.86 19.79
CA ASP A 369 7.54 -22.08 19.50
C ASP A 369 7.89 -21.92 18.01
N ASN A 370 6.93 -22.15 17.10
CA ASN A 370 7.11 -21.86 15.67
C ASN A 370 6.80 -20.39 15.36
N GLU A 371 7.62 -19.78 14.50
CA GLU A 371 7.36 -18.43 14.00
C GLU A 371 6.29 -18.43 12.89
N LEU A 372 5.30 -17.57 13.04
CA LEU A 372 4.15 -17.41 12.16
C LEU A 372 4.08 -16.00 11.58
N ILE A 373 3.43 -15.89 10.43
CA ILE A 373 3.02 -14.64 9.81
C ILE A 373 1.51 -14.52 9.89
N VAL A 374 1.04 -13.41 10.45
CA VAL A 374 -0.39 -13.09 10.59
C VAL A 374 -0.70 -11.88 9.72
N LYS A 375 -1.46 -12.09 8.63
CA LYS A 375 -1.99 -11.02 7.80
C LYS A 375 -3.35 -10.57 8.36
N VAL A 376 -3.54 -9.27 8.54
CA VAL A 376 -4.78 -8.67 9.08
C VAL A 376 -5.26 -7.57 8.15
N MET A 377 -6.50 -7.72 7.67
CA MET A 377 -7.14 -6.79 6.76
C MET A 377 -7.37 -5.44 7.44
N ARG A 378 -7.26 -4.35 6.68
CA ARG A 378 -7.49 -3.00 7.21
C ARG A 378 -8.97 -2.86 7.65
N PRO A 379 -9.24 -2.33 8.85
CA PRO A 379 -10.61 -2.15 9.32
C PRO A 379 -11.39 -1.20 8.39
N GLY A 380 -12.65 -1.57 8.11
CA GLY A 380 -13.55 -0.75 7.29
C GLY A 380 -13.22 -0.68 5.80
N ILE A 381 -12.22 -1.43 5.32
CA ILE A 381 -11.73 -1.31 3.94
C ILE A 381 -12.76 -1.77 2.90
N HIS A 382 -13.55 -2.79 3.23
CA HIS A 382 -14.63 -3.29 2.36
C HIS A 382 -15.70 -2.23 2.16
N GLU A 383 -16.18 -1.64 3.26
CA GLU A 383 -17.21 -0.61 3.21
C GLU A 383 -16.70 0.64 2.50
N LYS A 384 -15.42 0.99 2.70
CA LYS A 384 -14.78 2.10 1.95
C LYS A 384 -14.73 1.79 0.46
N ALA A 385 -14.27 0.60 0.06
CA ALA A 385 -14.23 0.16 -1.34
C ALA A 385 -15.63 0.20 -1.99
N GLN A 386 -16.65 -0.33 -1.32
CA GLN A 386 -18.03 -0.32 -1.82
C GLN A 386 -18.54 1.10 -2.05
N ARG A 387 -18.29 2.02 -1.11
CA ARG A 387 -18.69 3.44 -1.26
C ARG A 387 -17.97 4.12 -2.43
N GLU A 388 -16.67 3.89 -2.57
CA GLU A 388 -15.89 4.47 -3.67
C GLU A 388 -16.35 3.94 -5.04
N ILE A 389 -16.52 2.62 -5.19
CA ILE A 389 -17.01 2.03 -6.44
C ILE A 389 -18.41 2.55 -6.79
N ALA A 390 -19.31 2.65 -5.81
CA ALA A 390 -20.64 3.22 -6.02
C ALA A 390 -20.57 4.69 -6.47
N LEU A 391 -19.66 5.47 -5.88
CA LEU A 391 -19.42 6.85 -6.29
C LEU A 391 -18.88 6.90 -7.74
N PHE A 392 -17.82 6.15 -8.06
CA PHE A 392 -17.28 6.12 -9.42
C PHE A 392 -18.32 5.70 -10.46
N ARG A 393 -19.17 4.72 -10.17
CA ARG A 393 -20.30 4.33 -11.04
C ARG A 393 -21.27 5.48 -11.27
N LYS A 394 -21.62 6.24 -10.23
CA LYS A 394 -22.49 7.41 -10.32
C LYS A 394 -21.84 8.53 -11.16
N LEU A 395 -20.53 8.69 -11.06
CA LEU A 395 -19.78 9.74 -11.76
C LEU A 395 -19.46 9.37 -13.22
N ALA A 396 -19.44 8.08 -13.56
CA ALA A 396 -19.16 7.60 -14.90
C ALA A 396 -20.25 8.01 -15.90
N THR A 397 -19.84 8.69 -16.98
CA THR A 397 -20.76 9.25 -17.98
C THR A 397 -20.86 8.39 -19.25
N ASP A 398 -19.95 7.43 -19.45
CA ASP A 398 -19.95 6.54 -20.61
C ASP A 398 -19.81 5.05 -20.23
N LYS A 399 -20.29 4.18 -21.12
CA LYS A 399 -20.29 2.72 -20.95
C LYS A 399 -18.87 2.12 -20.88
N GLY A 400 -17.88 2.77 -21.49
CA GLY A 400 -16.49 2.33 -21.46
C GLY A 400 -15.85 2.52 -20.09
N VAL A 401 -16.09 3.65 -19.44
CA VAL A 401 -15.65 3.91 -18.06
C VAL A 401 -16.35 2.98 -17.07
N LEU A 402 -17.66 2.75 -17.22
CA LEU A 402 -18.40 1.78 -16.41
C LEU A 402 -17.78 0.37 -16.47
N HIS A 403 -17.43 -0.09 -17.67
CA HIS A 403 -16.78 -1.39 -17.83
C HIS A 403 -15.43 -1.48 -17.11
N ILE A 404 -14.62 -0.42 -17.13
CA ILE A 404 -13.36 -0.37 -16.37
C ILE A 404 -13.64 -0.42 -14.86
N ILE A 405 -14.68 0.28 -14.39
CA ILE A 405 -15.07 0.26 -12.97
C ILE A 405 -15.53 -1.14 -12.56
N ASP A 406 -16.27 -1.86 -13.40
CA ASP A 406 -16.69 -3.24 -13.11
C ASP A 406 -15.47 -4.18 -12.99
N GLN A 407 -14.49 -4.04 -13.89
CA GLN A 407 -13.24 -4.82 -13.81
C GLN A 407 -12.40 -4.46 -12.58
N LEU A 408 -12.39 -3.17 -12.20
CA LEU A 408 -11.73 -2.69 -10.99
C LEU A 408 -12.41 -3.23 -9.74
N GLU A 409 -13.74 -3.24 -9.70
CA GLU A 409 -14.52 -3.80 -8.60
C GLU A 409 -14.17 -5.27 -8.40
N GLU A 410 -14.28 -6.09 -9.46
CA GLU A 410 -13.97 -7.51 -9.40
C GLU A 410 -12.55 -7.76 -8.87
N SER A 411 -11.55 -7.12 -9.48
CA SER A 411 -10.15 -7.28 -9.06
C SER A 411 -9.87 -6.74 -7.66
N LEU A 412 -10.58 -5.72 -7.20
CA LEU A 412 -10.39 -5.15 -5.88
C LEU A 412 -11.00 -6.06 -4.81
N PHE A 413 -12.22 -6.56 -5.01
CA PHE A 413 -12.85 -7.46 -4.04
C PHE A 413 -12.19 -8.84 -4.00
N GLU A 414 -11.51 -9.26 -5.07
CA GLU A 414 -10.59 -10.41 -5.03
C GLU A 414 -9.45 -10.18 -4.01
N GLU A 415 -8.89 -8.97 -3.95
CA GLU A 415 -7.80 -8.62 -3.02
C GLU A 415 -8.27 -8.38 -1.59
N LEU A 416 -9.53 -8.05 -1.40
CA LEU A 416 -10.13 -7.81 -0.08
C LEU A 416 -10.64 -9.10 0.58
N ASP A 417 -10.35 -10.29 0.05
CA ASP A 417 -10.72 -11.56 0.69
C ASP A 417 -9.52 -12.49 0.84
N PHE A 418 -8.95 -12.56 2.05
CA PHE A 418 -7.82 -13.45 2.31
C PHE A 418 -8.14 -14.94 2.15
N ARG A 419 -9.41 -15.36 2.06
CA ARG A 419 -9.76 -16.75 1.73
C ARG A 419 -9.37 -17.08 0.29
N LEU A 420 -9.43 -16.11 -0.62
CA LEU A 420 -9.00 -16.29 -2.01
C LEU A 420 -7.49 -16.44 -2.09
N GLU A 421 -6.74 -15.59 -1.39
CA GLU A 421 -5.28 -15.75 -1.27
C GLU A 421 -4.93 -17.11 -0.65
N ALA A 422 -5.63 -17.52 0.41
CA ALA A 422 -5.39 -18.81 1.05
C ALA A 422 -5.68 -20.01 0.13
N LYS A 423 -6.74 -19.95 -0.68
CA LYS A 423 -7.03 -20.95 -1.72
C LYS A 423 -5.90 -21.00 -2.76
N ASN A 424 -5.43 -19.84 -3.19
CA ASN A 424 -4.31 -19.73 -4.12
C ASN A 424 -3.01 -20.27 -3.52
N LEU A 425 -2.76 -20.03 -2.23
CA LEU A 425 -1.61 -20.56 -1.52
C LEU A 425 -1.65 -22.09 -1.40
N GLN A 426 -2.83 -22.67 -1.18
CA GLN A 426 -3.02 -24.12 -1.23
C GLN A 426 -2.76 -24.68 -2.62
N ALA A 427 -3.25 -24.03 -3.67
CA ALA A 427 -2.92 -24.41 -5.06
C ALA A 427 -1.42 -24.22 -5.35
N GLY A 428 -0.78 -23.25 -4.72
CA GLY A 428 0.65 -22.96 -4.79
C GLY A 428 1.56 -24.09 -4.28
N GLN A 429 1.03 -25.02 -3.50
CA GLN A 429 1.76 -26.19 -3.00
C GLN A 429 2.29 -27.08 -4.14
N ILE A 430 1.80 -26.93 -5.37
CA ILE A 430 2.37 -27.58 -6.56
C ILE A 430 3.85 -27.21 -6.81
N TYR A 431 4.30 -26.08 -6.28
CA TYR A 431 5.69 -25.61 -6.37
C TYR A 431 6.60 -26.18 -5.28
N VAL A 432 6.05 -26.86 -4.27
CA VAL A 432 6.85 -27.58 -3.28
C VAL A 432 7.48 -28.80 -3.97
N LYS A 433 8.79 -28.74 -4.13
CA LYS A 433 9.65 -29.73 -4.79
C LYS A 433 10.91 -29.91 -3.93
N PRO A 434 10.83 -30.74 -2.86
CA PRO A 434 11.97 -30.95 -1.95
C PRO A 434 13.23 -31.41 -2.69
N GLU A 435 13.08 -32.20 -3.77
CA GLU A 435 14.18 -32.67 -4.62
C GLU A 435 14.87 -31.55 -5.44
N LYS A 436 14.27 -30.36 -5.49
CA LYS A 436 14.84 -29.14 -6.11
C LYS A 436 15.14 -28.04 -5.08
N GLY A 437 14.92 -28.30 -3.79
CA GLY A 437 15.01 -27.29 -2.74
C GLY A 437 13.94 -26.20 -2.86
N PHE A 438 12.75 -26.53 -3.38
CA PHE A 438 11.64 -25.56 -3.48
C PHE A 438 10.56 -25.86 -2.45
N ASP A 439 10.11 -24.79 -1.81
CA ASP A 439 9.10 -24.81 -0.78
C ASP A 439 8.13 -23.63 -0.94
N SER A 440 7.06 -23.66 -0.16
CA SER A 440 6.07 -22.61 -0.07
C SER A 440 5.58 -22.51 1.37
N VAL A 441 5.25 -21.30 1.81
CA VAL A 441 4.63 -21.16 3.13
C VAL A 441 3.28 -21.88 3.13
N HIS A 442 2.88 -22.40 4.29
CA HIS A 442 1.65 -23.17 4.46
C HIS A 442 0.71 -22.50 5.45
N LEU A 443 -0.59 -22.75 5.29
CA LEU A 443 -1.61 -22.32 6.24
C LEU A 443 -1.50 -23.11 7.53
N ILE A 444 -1.82 -22.46 8.65
CA ILE A 444 -1.91 -23.12 9.95
C ILE A 444 -3.31 -23.75 10.10
N SER A 445 -3.37 -25.08 10.15
CA SER A 445 -4.65 -25.83 10.09
C SER A 445 -5.63 -25.47 11.21
N ASP A 446 -5.11 -25.17 12.41
CA ASP A 446 -5.93 -24.80 13.57
C ASP A 446 -6.47 -23.36 13.50
N LEU A 447 -5.98 -22.57 12.54
CA LEU A 447 -6.33 -21.17 12.34
C LEU A 447 -6.81 -20.95 10.90
N PRO A 448 -8.02 -21.43 10.55
CA PRO A 448 -8.52 -21.35 9.19
C PRO A 448 -8.59 -19.90 8.70
N PRO A 449 -8.29 -19.64 7.42
CA PRO A 449 -8.35 -18.30 6.86
C PRO A 449 -9.78 -17.77 6.88
N THR A 450 -9.94 -16.51 7.29
CA THR A 450 -11.17 -15.75 7.15
C THR A 450 -10.98 -14.68 6.08
N ALA A 451 -12.03 -13.92 5.76
CA ALA A 451 -11.88 -12.77 4.85
C ALA A 451 -10.90 -11.72 5.39
N ASN A 452 -10.77 -11.61 6.71
CA ASN A 452 -10.03 -10.52 7.37
C ASN A 452 -8.69 -10.96 7.98
N VAL A 453 -8.47 -12.26 8.18
CA VAL A 453 -7.25 -12.77 8.84
C VAL A 453 -6.77 -14.04 8.17
N MET A 454 -5.48 -14.10 7.88
CA MET A 454 -4.79 -15.28 7.36
C MET A 454 -3.50 -15.51 8.14
N VAL A 455 -3.35 -16.73 8.66
CA VAL A 455 -2.17 -17.16 9.43
C VAL A 455 -1.42 -18.23 8.66
N MET A 456 -0.12 -18.02 8.47
CA MET A 456 0.75 -18.91 7.71
C MET A 456 2.11 -19.07 8.38
N SER A 457 2.85 -20.12 8.01
CA SER A 457 4.24 -20.31 8.43
C SER A 457 5.12 -19.15 7.97
N LYS A 458 6.11 -18.75 8.78
CA LYS A 458 7.14 -17.80 8.33
C LYS A 458 8.12 -18.45 7.34
N ALA A 459 8.36 -17.81 6.20
CA ALA A 459 9.39 -18.25 5.26
C ALA A 459 10.79 -18.16 5.90
N PRO A 460 11.63 -19.21 5.77
CA PRO A 460 12.99 -19.19 6.26
C PRO A 460 13.91 -18.35 5.36
N GLY A 461 15.10 -17.99 5.88
CA GLY A 461 16.09 -17.24 5.11
C GLY A 461 15.76 -15.76 4.92
N LYS A 462 16.15 -15.20 3.77
CA LYS A 462 16.00 -13.78 3.44
C LYS A 462 15.43 -13.60 2.04
N PRO A 463 14.71 -12.50 1.75
CA PRO A 463 14.24 -12.20 0.40
C PRO A 463 15.40 -12.24 -0.60
N ILE A 464 15.18 -12.74 -1.82
CA ILE A 464 16.23 -12.83 -2.84
C ILE A 464 16.84 -11.46 -3.17
N SER A 465 16.08 -10.36 -3.00
CA SER A 465 16.56 -8.98 -3.15
C SER A 465 17.64 -8.59 -2.13
N LYS A 466 17.72 -9.28 -0.99
CA LYS A 466 18.69 -9.04 0.09
C LYS A 466 19.84 -10.07 0.13
N VAL A 467 19.92 -10.96 -0.85
CA VAL A 467 21.02 -11.94 -0.96
C VAL A 467 22.29 -11.25 -1.42
N GLY A 468 23.37 -11.44 -0.67
CA GLY A 468 24.66 -10.78 -0.89
C GLY A 468 25.53 -11.48 -1.93
N SER A 469 26.66 -10.85 -2.29
CA SER A 469 27.60 -11.28 -3.34
C SER A 469 28.15 -12.70 -3.14
N SER A 470 28.36 -13.12 -1.88
CA SER A 470 28.91 -14.45 -1.55
C SER A 470 28.00 -15.63 -1.94
N GLU A 471 26.71 -15.39 -2.14
CA GLU A 471 25.71 -16.43 -2.42
C GLU A 471 25.13 -16.33 -3.84
N VAL A 472 25.63 -15.41 -4.66
CA VAL A 472 25.05 -15.09 -5.98
C VAL A 472 25.03 -16.31 -6.91
N ALA A 473 26.04 -17.18 -6.84
CA ALA A 473 26.10 -18.39 -7.68
C ALA A 473 24.98 -19.38 -7.31
N ALA A 474 24.74 -19.58 -6.02
CA ALA A 474 23.65 -20.42 -5.54
C ALA A 474 22.29 -19.80 -5.87
N LYS A 475 22.13 -18.48 -5.64
CA LYS A 475 20.92 -17.72 -6.02
C LYS A 475 20.60 -17.85 -7.51
N ASN A 476 21.59 -17.67 -8.38
CA ASN A 476 21.39 -17.73 -9.83
C ASN A 476 20.89 -19.12 -10.27
N ARG A 477 21.55 -20.20 -9.79
CA ARG A 477 21.13 -21.59 -10.05
C ARG A 477 19.71 -21.87 -9.53
N ALA A 478 19.39 -21.37 -8.35
CA ALA A 478 18.08 -21.52 -7.73
C ALA A 478 16.98 -20.86 -8.57
N LEU A 479 17.16 -19.61 -8.96
CA LEU A 479 16.20 -18.85 -9.77
C LEU A 479 16.00 -19.48 -11.16
N ALA A 480 17.08 -19.93 -11.78
CA ALA A 480 17.05 -20.66 -13.05
C ALA A 480 16.19 -21.93 -12.98
N SER A 481 16.46 -22.79 -11.98
CA SER A 481 15.72 -24.02 -11.74
C SER A 481 14.25 -23.75 -11.42
N PHE A 482 13.98 -22.68 -10.67
CA PHE A 482 12.63 -22.27 -10.30
C PHE A 482 11.85 -21.73 -11.49
N LEU A 483 12.45 -20.88 -12.33
CA LEU A 483 11.85 -20.39 -13.57
C LEU A 483 11.42 -21.55 -14.47
N ALA A 484 12.25 -22.58 -14.64
CA ALA A 484 11.88 -23.76 -15.42
C ALA A 484 10.65 -24.47 -14.86
N THR A 485 10.60 -24.69 -13.55
CA THR A 485 9.48 -25.34 -12.86
C THR A 485 8.20 -24.49 -12.93
N TRP A 486 8.35 -23.17 -12.81
CA TRP A 486 7.25 -22.21 -12.91
C TRP A 486 6.64 -22.17 -14.31
N VAL A 487 7.46 -22.04 -15.36
CA VAL A 487 7.03 -22.06 -16.76
C VAL A 487 6.40 -23.42 -17.12
N GLU A 488 7.03 -24.52 -16.70
CA GLU A 488 6.53 -25.87 -16.96
C GLU A 488 5.11 -26.05 -16.42
N ASN A 489 4.88 -25.65 -15.17
CA ASN A 489 3.55 -25.78 -14.58
C ASN A 489 2.51 -24.92 -15.29
N ALA A 490 2.86 -23.66 -15.58
CA ALA A 490 1.97 -22.71 -16.21
C ALA A 490 1.58 -23.12 -17.64
N LEU A 491 2.48 -23.73 -18.41
CA LEU A 491 2.21 -24.06 -19.82
C LEU A 491 1.67 -25.48 -20.03
N PHE A 492 2.10 -26.46 -19.24
CA PHE A 492 1.83 -27.87 -19.53
C PHE A 492 0.94 -28.58 -18.51
N ASN A 493 0.81 -28.05 -17.30
CA ASN A 493 -0.04 -28.66 -16.28
C ASN A 493 -1.43 -28.00 -16.25
N ASN A 494 -1.93 -27.72 -15.06
CA ASN A 494 -3.25 -27.12 -14.86
C ASN A 494 -3.31 -25.62 -15.21
N GLY A 495 -2.18 -25.00 -15.59
CA GLY A 495 -2.12 -23.59 -15.94
C GLY A 495 -1.89 -22.67 -14.76
N PHE A 496 -1.86 -23.19 -13.53
CA PHE A 496 -1.66 -22.38 -12.33
C PHE A 496 -0.28 -21.72 -12.35
N PHE A 497 -0.23 -20.44 -12.01
CA PHE A 497 1.02 -19.73 -11.83
C PHE A 497 0.95 -18.65 -10.76
N HIS A 498 2.09 -18.44 -10.12
CA HIS A 498 2.29 -17.30 -9.23
C HIS A 498 2.48 -16.02 -10.05
N GLY A 499 1.53 -15.09 -9.96
CA GLY A 499 1.48 -13.91 -10.83
C GLY A 499 2.38 -12.73 -10.42
N ASP A 500 2.99 -12.79 -9.23
CA ASP A 500 3.88 -11.71 -8.77
C ASP A 500 5.16 -12.23 -8.08
N LEU A 501 6.17 -12.55 -8.89
CA LEU A 501 7.43 -13.16 -8.44
C LEU A 501 8.60 -12.15 -8.40
N HIS A 502 8.34 -10.95 -7.88
CA HIS A 502 9.41 -10.00 -7.61
C HIS A 502 10.33 -10.47 -6.47
N GLY A 503 11.48 -9.83 -6.30
CA GLY A 503 12.50 -10.27 -5.35
C GLY A 503 12.14 -10.20 -3.85
N GLY A 504 10.92 -9.77 -3.53
CA GLY A 504 10.35 -9.76 -2.18
C GLY A 504 9.52 -11.01 -1.85
N ASN A 505 8.98 -11.70 -2.87
CA ASN A 505 8.06 -12.83 -2.71
C ASN A 505 8.75 -14.20 -2.81
N ILE A 506 10.07 -14.19 -2.98
CA ILE A 506 10.91 -15.39 -2.99
C ILE A 506 11.97 -15.22 -1.93
N PHE A 507 12.01 -16.16 -0.99
CA PHE A 507 12.99 -16.24 0.07
C PHE A 507 14.05 -17.26 -0.28
N PHE A 508 15.30 -16.95 0.04
CA PHE A 508 16.45 -17.80 -0.20
C PHE A 508 17.16 -18.09 1.12
N GLN A 509 17.44 -19.37 1.32
CA GLN A 509 18.32 -19.85 2.38
C GLN A 509 19.37 -20.74 1.75
N LYS A 510 20.64 -20.51 2.10
CA LYS A 510 21.71 -21.44 1.73
C LYS A 510 21.69 -22.64 2.68
N ASP A 511 21.80 -23.84 2.13
CA ASP A 511 21.91 -25.09 2.87
C ASP A 511 23.32 -25.67 2.70
N ASP A 512 24.17 -25.47 3.72
CA ASP A 512 25.52 -26.01 3.72
C ASP A 512 25.59 -27.45 4.26
N SER A 513 24.46 -28.03 4.68
CA SER A 513 24.39 -29.37 5.27
C SER A 513 24.15 -30.50 4.26
N THR A 514 23.70 -30.17 3.04
CA THR A 514 23.43 -31.16 1.98
C THR A 514 24.73 -31.57 1.26
N PRO A 515 25.11 -32.87 1.25
CA PRO A 515 26.35 -33.35 0.61
C PRO A 515 26.41 -33.13 -0.92
N ASN A 516 25.27 -32.87 -1.56
CA ASN A 516 25.17 -32.64 -2.99
C ASN A 516 25.46 -31.17 -3.32
N LYS A 517 26.72 -30.85 -3.69
CA LYS A 517 27.21 -29.48 -4.01
C LYS A 517 26.39 -28.74 -5.10
N LEU A 518 25.51 -29.44 -5.81
CA LEU A 518 24.61 -28.87 -6.84
C LEU A 518 23.37 -28.18 -6.25
N GLN A 519 22.95 -28.50 -5.03
CA GLN A 519 21.70 -28.04 -4.41
C GLN A 519 21.91 -27.60 -2.95
N ASN A 520 22.73 -26.58 -2.76
CA ASN A 520 23.03 -26.00 -1.44
C ASN A 520 22.11 -24.82 -1.11
N TYR A 521 20.83 -24.90 -1.47
CA TYR A 521 19.87 -23.81 -1.28
C TYR A 521 18.43 -24.31 -1.11
N HIS A 522 17.61 -23.48 -0.47
CA HIS A 522 16.16 -23.57 -0.43
C HIS A 522 15.56 -22.26 -0.93
N LEU A 523 14.53 -22.37 -1.78
CA LEU A 523 13.67 -21.26 -2.17
C LEU A 523 12.28 -21.45 -1.59
N THR A 524 11.80 -20.47 -0.83
CA THR A 524 10.43 -20.47 -0.30
C THR A 524 9.64 -19.35 -0.95
N THR A 525 8.51 -19.70 -1.56
CA THR A 525 7.57 -18.73 -2.14
C THR A 525 6.55 -18.25 -1.12
N ILE A 526 6.22 -16.96 -1.18
CA ILE A 526 5.18 -16.31 -0.36
C ILE A 526 4.26 -15.47 -1.25
N ASP A 527 3.13 -15.03 -0.70
CA ASP A 527 2.21 -14.07 -1.30
C ASP A 527 1.56 -14.53 -2.62
N PHE A 528 0.52 -15.34 -2.48
CA PHE A 528 -0.24 -15.88 -3.61
C PHE A 528 -1.45 -15.01 -3.97
N GLY A 529 -1.48 -13.74 -3.56
CA GLY A 529 -2.60 -12.84 -3.82
C GLY A 529 -2.87 -12.62 -5.32
N ASN A 530 -1.79 -12.58 -6.11
CA ASN A 530 -1.84 -12.45 -7.57
C ASN A 530 -1.73 -13.80 -8.31
N ALA A 531 -1.81 -14.94 -7.63
CA ALA A 531 -1.76 -16.23 -8.32
C ALA A 531 -3.07 -16.51 -9.07
N THR A 532 -2.96 -17.06 -10.28
CA THR A 532 -4.09 -17.32 -11.16
C THR A 532 -3.77 -18.48 -12.09
N THR A 533 -4.66 -18.79 -13.03
CA THR A 533 -4.54 -19.92 -13.96
C THR A 533 -4.66 -19.45 -15.39
N LEU A 534 -3.73 -19.90 -16.25
CA LEU A 534 -3.83 -19.73 -17.69
C LEU A 534 -4.88 -20.70 -18.26
N GLU A 535 -5.80 -20.16 -19.06
CA GLU A 535 -6.70 -20.95 -19.89
C GLU A 535 -5.93 -21.69 -20.99
N LYS A 536 -6.55 -22.73 -21.57
CA LYS A 536 -5.93 -23.54 -22.62
C LYS A 536 -5.53 -22.71 -23.85
N SER A 537 -6.35 -21.72 -24.23
CA SER A 537 -6.07 -20.77 -25.31
C SER A 537 -4.85 -19.90 -24.99
N GLU A 538 -4.72 -19.43 -23.75
CA GLU A 538 -3.59 -18.64 -23.25
C GLU A 538 -2.31 -19.47 -23.20
N GLN A 539 -2.37 -20.71 -22.71
CA GLN A 539 -1.25 -21.65 -22.71
C GLN A 539 -0.73 -21.89 -24.15
N GLN A 540 -1.64 -22.17 -25.09
CA GLN A 540 -1.29 -22.36 -26.50
C GLN A 540 -0.70 -21.10 -27.13
N SER A 541 -1.25 -19.93 -26.81
CA SER A 541 -0.75 -18.65 -27.30
C SER A 541 0.67 -18.37 -26.80
N LEU A 542 0.93 -18.50 -25.49
CA LEU A 542 2.27 -18.31 -24.91
C LEU A 542 3.28 -19.29 -25.50
N LEU A 543 2.89 -20.54 -25.67
CA LEU A 543 3.71 -21.55 -26.31
C LEU A 543 4.11 -21.12 -27.75
N LYS A 544 3.14 -20.68 -28.55
CA LYS A 544 3.39 -20.18 -29.91
C LYS A 544 4.29 -18.96 -29.92
N LEU A 545 4.17 -18.06 -28.95
CA LEU A 545 5.07 -16.92 -28.83
C LEU A 545 6.50 -17.33 -28.50
N ILE A 546 6.69 -18.23 -27.52
CA ILE A 546 8.02 -18.68 -27.13
C ILE A 546 8.69 -19.42 -28.28
N LEU A 547 7.97 -20.34 -28.94
CA LEU A 547 8.47 -21.06 -30.11
C LEU A 547 8.72 -20.12 -31.29
N GLY A 548 7.77 -19.23 -31.60
CA GLY A 548 7.90 -18.26 -32.68
C GLY A 548 9.11 -17.36 -32.49
N SER A 549 9.38 -16.94 -31.25
CA SER A 549 10.60 -16.19 -30.94
C SER A 549 11.86 -17.06 -31.05
N ALA A 550 11.83 -18.29 -30.53
CA ALA A 550 12.95 -19.23 -30.62
C ALA A 550 13.33 -19.56 -32.07
N THR A 551 12.36 -19.59 -32.97
CA THR A 551 12.54 -19.97 -34.38
C THR A 551 12.46 -18.81 -35.36
N ASN A 552 12.42 -17.56 -34.87
CA ASN A 552 12.28 -16.37 -35.69
C ASN A 552 11.09 -16.42 -36.67
N SER A 553 9.95 -16.96 -36.22
CA SER A 553 8.74 -17.18 -37.02
C SER A 553 7.67 -16.13 -36.70
N THR A 554 7.58 -15.10 -37.56
CA THR A 554 6.52 -14.09 -37.53
C THR A 554 5.13 -14.73 -37.55
N LYS A 555 4.95 -15.75 -38.39
CA LYS A 555 3.67 -16.47 -38.52
C LYS A 555 3.19 -17.02 -37.18
N LEU A 556 4.06 -17.73 -36.45
CA LEU A 556 3.71 -18.30 -35.14
C LEU A 556 3.39 -17.21 -34.12
N MET A 557 4.18 -16.12 -34.11
CA MET A 557 3.95 -15.03 -33.17
C MET A 557 2.63 -14.29 -33.44
N VAL A 558 2.26 -14.10 -34.71
CA VAL A 558 0.95 -13.52 -35.09
C VAL A 558 -0.20 -14.47 -34.77
N GLU A 559 -0.03 -15.78 -35.05
CA GLU A 559 -1.03 -16.80 -34.74
C GLU A 559 -1.26 -16.97 -33.23
N ALA A 560 -0.26 -16.68 -32.39
CA ALA A 560 -0.42 -16.68 -30.95
C ALA A 560 -1.54 -15.72 -30.51
N PHE A 561 -1.55 -14.49 -31.02
CA PHE A 561 -2.60 -13.52 -30.70
C PHE A 561 -3.93 -13.87 -31.35
N ASN A 562 -3.90 -14.42 -32.57
CA ASN A 562 -5.10 -14.95 -33.22
C ASN A 562 -5.76 -16.10 -32.44
N THR A 563 -4.98 -16.83 -31.63
CA THR A 563 -5.46 -17.90 -30.74
C THR A 563 -6.18 -17.34 -29.51
N LEU A 564 -5.75 -16.18 -29.00
CA LEU A 564 -6.43 -15.48 -27.91
C LEU A 564 -7.75 -14.89 -28.38
N LYS A 565 -7.70 -14.18 -29.51
CA LYS A 565 -8.85 -13.59 -30.15
C LYS A 565 -8.61 -13.48 -31.66
N PRO A 566 -9.56 -13.90 -32.52
CA PRO A 566 -9.41 -13.75 -33.96
C PRO A 566 -9.13 -12.29 -34.35
N LEU A 567 -8.07 -12.08 -35.14
CA LEU A 567 -7.66 -10.77 -35.61
C LEU A 567 -8.37 -10.43 -36.92
N SER A 568 -8.81 -9.18 -37.08
CA SER A 568 -9.26 -8.69 -38.38
C SER A 568 -8.11 -8.72 -39.40
N PRO A 569 -8.41 -8.72 -40.72
CA PRO A 569 -7.38 -8.70 -41.76
C PRO A 569 -6.42 -7.50 -41.62
N GLU A 570 -6.92 -6.34 -41.19
CA GLU A 570 -6.14 -5.13 -40.99
C GLU A 570 -5.23 -5.23 -39.75
N GLU A 571 -5.78 -5.64 -38.60
CA GLU A 571 -4.98 -5.88 -37.39
C GLU A 571 -3.88 -6.90 -37.65
N LYS A 572 -4.21 -8.01 -38.32
CA LYS A 572 -3.25 -9.06 -38.66
C LYS A 572 -2.13 -8.50 -39.55
N LYS A 573 -2.45 -7.72 -40.58
CA LYS A 573 -1.47 -7.10 -41.47
C LYS A 573 -0.54 -6.14 -40.72
N ASN A 574 -1.12 -5.21 -39.95
CA ASN A 574 -0.36 -4.20 -39.21
C ASN A 574 0.53 -4.85 -38.14
N PHE A 575 0.00 -5.84 -37.43
CA PHE A 575 0.74 -6.54 -36.39
C PHE A 575 1.86 -7.41 -36.97
N THR A 576 1.63 -8.07 -38.12
CA THR A 576 2.69 -8.83 -38.82
C THR A 576 3.89 -7.94 -39.14
N GLN A 577 3.65 -6.74 -39.67
CA GLN A 577 4.72 -5.78 -39.98
C GLN A 577 5.52 -5.34 -38.73
N GLU A 578 4.86 -5.15 -37.59
CA GLU A 578 5.54 -4.80 -36.34
C GLU A 578 6.35 -5.98 -35.78
N VAL A 579 5.83 -7.21 -35.89
CA VAL A 579 6.55 -8.41 -35.47
C VAL A 579 7.79 -8.64 -36.34
N ASP A 580 7.69 -8.48 -37.66
CA ASP A 580 8.84 -8.59 -38.59
C ASP A 580 9.96 -7.62 -38.18
N LYS A 581 9.63 -6.34 -37.94
CA LYS A 581 10.59 -5.33 -37.47
C LYS A 581 11.24 -5.67 -36.12
N ILE A 582 10.51 -6.36 -35.23
CA ILE A 582 11.07 -6.80 -33.95
C ILE A 582 12.07 -7.93 -34.17
N LEU A 583 11.71 -8.92 -34.99
CA LEU A 583 12.56 -10.08 -35.27
C LEU A 583 13.82 -9.71 -36.05
N GLU A 584 13.77 -8.69 -36.91
CA GLU A 584 14.95 -8.13 -37.60
C GLU A 584 16.04 -7.59 -36.65
N GLN A 585 15.67 -7.20 -35.42
CA GLN A 585 16.62 -6.68 -34.43
C GLN A 585 17.46 -7.78 -33.76
N LYS A 586 17.18 -9.07 -34.02
CA LYS A 586 17.92 -10.22 -33.49
C LYS A 586 18.05 -10.23 -31.96
N LEU A 587 16.97 -9.86 -31.29
CA LEU A 587 16.89 -9.79 -29.83
C LEU A 587 16.73 -11.19 -29.21
N SER A 588 16.90 -11.29 -27.89
CA SER A 588 16.63 -12.53 -27.15
C SER A 588 15.14 -12.89 -27.16
N ILE A 589 14.80 -14.16 -26.86
CA ILE A 589 13.39 -14.57 -26.71
C ILE A 589 12.66 -13.65 -25.74
N SER A 590 13.25 -13.38 -24.59
CA SER A 590 12.67 -12.51 -23.56
C SER A 590 12.28 -11.14 -24.10
N GLU A 591 13.19 -10.49 -24.82
CA GLU A 591 13.01 -9.15 -25.36
C GLU A 591 11.95 -9.14 -26.46
N ASN A 592 11.99 -10.12 -27.37
CA ASN A 592 10.97 -10.31 -28.40
C ASN A 592 9.58 -10.48 -27.78
N LEU A 593 9.42 -11.36 -26.78
CA LEU A 593 8.15 -11.57 -26.10
C LEU A 593 7.60 -10.27 -25.51
N ASN A 594 8.44 -9.50 -24.80
CA ASN A 594 8.02 -8.23 -24.21
C ASN A 594 7.63 -7.20 -25.26
N LEU A 595 8.44 -7.02 -26.31
CA LEU A 595 8.16 -6.04 -27.36
C LEU A 595 6.90 -6.41 -28.16
N VAL A 596 6.72 -7.68 -28.49
CA VAL A 596 5.54 -8.15 -29.24
C VAL A 596 4.27 -7.96 -28.42
N VAL A 597 4.27 -8.30 -27.13
CA VAL A 597 3.12 -8.04 -26.24
C VAL A 597 2.83 -6.54 -26.11
N ASN A 598 3.86 -5.72 -25.92
CA ASN A 598 3.69 -4.27 -25.83
C ASN A 598 3.17 -3.66 -27.14
N LYS A 599 3.61 -4.15 -28.29
CA LYS A 599 3.09 -3.71 -29.60
C LYS A 599 1.65 -4.13 -29.82
N ALA A 600 1.28 -5.35 -29.42
CA ALA A 600 -0.11 -5.78 -29.48
C ALA A 600 -1.02 -4.86 -28.63
N LEU A 601 -0.59 -4.51 -27.41
CA LEU A 601 -1.30 -3.55 -26.56
C LEU A 601 -1.40 -2.16 -27.21
N ALA A 602 -0.30 -1.66 -27.78
CA ALA A 602 -0.26 -0.35 -28.45
C ALA A 602 -1.17 -0.28 -29.69
N LEU A 603 -1.41 -1.42 -30.36
CA LEU A 603 -2.36 -1.53 -31.47
C LEU A 603 -3.82 -1.70 -30.99
N GLY A 604 -4.08 -1.66 -29.69
CA GLY A 604 -5.43 -1.78 -29.12
C GLY A 604 -5.98 -3.21 -29.11
N MET A 605 -5.12 -4.23 -29.29
CA MET A 605 -5.54 -5.63 -29.27
C MET A 605 -6.00 -6.02 -27.85
N VAL A 606 -7.08 -6.81 -27.78
CA VAL A 606 -7.58 -7.32 -26.50
C VAL A 606 -6.75 -8.52 -26.07
N ILE A 607 -5.96 -8.35 -25.01
CA ILE A 607 -5.15 -9.40 -24.40
C ILE A 607 -5.73 -9.76 -23.03
N PRO A 608 -5.93 -11.05 -22.71
CA PRO A 608 -6.41 -11.48 -21.40
C PRO A 608 -5.52 -11.05 -20.22
N LYS A 609 -6.14 -10.81 -19.05
CA LYS A 609 -5.46 -10.41 -17.80
C LYS A 609 -4.37 -11.42 -17.39
N ASN A 610 -4.69 -12.72 -17.40
CA ASN A 610 -3.78 -13.77 -16.93
C ASN A 610 -2.54 -13.88 -17.84
N PHE A 611 -2.72 -13.70 -19.16
CA PHE A 611 -1.62 -13.61 -20.11
C PHE A 611 -0.64 -12.46 -19.81
N ILE A 612 -1.17 -11.25 -19.52
CA ILE A 612 -0.35 -10.08 -19.16
C ILE A 612 0.39 -10.34 -17.84
N LEU A 613 -0.31 -10.88 -16.84
CA LEU A 613 0.26 -11.17 -15.53
C LEU A 613 1.38 -12.21 -15.62
N PHE A 614 1.20 -13.27 -16.41
CA PHE A 614 2.24 -14.25 -16.69
C PHE A 614 3.46 -13.60 -17.33
N ASN A 615 3.27 -12.79 -18.38
CA ASN A 615 4.41 -12.14 -19.05
C ASN A 615 5.18 -11.21 -18.10
N ARG A 616 4.47 -10.51 -17.20
CA ARG A 616 5.08 -9.65 -16.17
C ARG A 616 5.88 -10.46 -15.14
N ALA A 617 5.31 -11.52 -14.56
CA ALA A 617 5.99 -12.39 -13.60
C ALA A 617 7.24 -13.04 -14.20
N ARG A 618 7.13 -13.52 -15.45
CA ARG A 618 8.25 -14.05 -16.24
C ARG A 618 9.37 -13.02 -16.38
N ALA A 619 9.03 -11.80 -16.81
CA ALA A 619 10.01 -10.74 -17.02
C ALA A 619 10.80 -10.39 -15.75
N PHE A 620 10.13 -10.38 -14.59
CA PHE A 620 10.80 -10.14 -13.30
C PHE A 620 11.79 -11.25 -12.94
N LEU A 621 11.38 -12.52 -13.01
CA LEU A 621 12.28 -13.65 -12.73
C LEU A 621 13.51 -13.63 -13.63
N GLU A 622 13.31 -13.44 -14.93
CA GLU A 622 14.41 -13.39 -15.89
C GLU A 622 15.33 -12.19 -15.67
N GLN A 623 14.77 -11.04 -15.28
CA GLN A 623 15.59 -9.88 -14.90
C GLN A 623 16.46 -10.21 -13.69
N GLN A 624 15.91 -10.83 -12.64
CA GLN A 624 16.69 -11.25 -11.47
C GLN A 624 17.81 -12.25 -11.84
N ILE A 625 17.55 -13.18 -12.76
CA ILE A 625 18.57 -14.09 -13.30
C ILE A 625 19.65 -13.31 -14.06
N ARG A 626 19.27 -12.37 -14.94
CA ARG A 626 20.24 -11.55 -15.69
C ARG A 626 21.12 -10.70 -14.77
N GLU A 627 20.54 -10.07 -13.75
CA GLU A 627 21.27 -9.26 -12.76
C GLU A 627 22.28 -10.12 -11.98
N THR A 628 21.86 -11.30 -11.54
CA THR A 628 22.77 -12.23 -10.83
C THR A 628 23.86 -12.80 -11.75
N THR A 629 23.54 -13.13 -13.00
CA THR A 629 24.55 -13.55 -14.00
C THR A 629 25.57 -12.45 -14.26
N LYS A 630 25.13 -11.18 -14.35
CA LYS A 630 26.04 -10.05 -14.50
C LYS A 630 26.99 -9.94 -13.30
N ALA A 631 26.46 -9.98 -12.08
CA ALA A 631 27.27 -9.94 -10.87
C ALA A 631 28.28 -11.11 -10.79
N LEU A 632 27.91 -12.31 -11.25
CA LEU A 632 28.84 -13.45 -11.31
C LEU A 632 30.01 -13.22 -12.27
N ASN A 633 29.73 -12.65 -13.44
CA ASN A 633 30.77 -12.34 -14.44
C ASN A 633 31.69 -11.20 -13.98
N GLU A 634 31.22 -10.31 -13.09
CA GLU A 634 32.06 -9.30 -12.44
C GLU A 634 32.98 -9.91 -11.37
N ILE A 635 32.50 -10.94 -10.64
CA ILE A 635 33.26 -11.63 -9.59
C ILE A 635 34.32 -12.58 -10.17
N ASP A 636 34.02 -13.28 -11.26
CA ASP A 636 34.93 -14.24 -11.90
C ASP A 636 34.88 -14.08 -13.44
N PRO A 637 35.62 -13.10 -13.99
CA PRO A 637 35.63 -12.84 -15.43
C PRO A 637 36.22 -13.98 -16.26
N GLU A 638 37.10 -14.79 -15.67
CA GLU A 638 37.79 -15.90 -16.35
C GLU A 638 36.92 -17.13 -16.50
N LYS A 639 36.04 -17.42 -15.53
CA LYS A 639 35.07 -18.51 -15.67
C LYS A 639 33.99 -18.22 -16.69
N ARG A 640 33.89 -16.98 -17.24
CA ARG A 640 32.83 -16.46 -18.12
C ARG A 640 31.62 -17.34 -17.96
N TYR A 641 30.84 -17.15 -16.89
CA TYR A 641 29.60 -17.88 -16.71
C TYR A 641 28.80 -17.65 -17.98
N GLU A 642 28.88 -18.61 -18.91
CA GLU A 642 28.38 -18.44 -20.26
C GLU A 642 26.91 -18.24 -20.05
N ARG A 643 26.49 -16.99 -20.32
CA ARG A 643 25.15 -16.43 -20.15
C ARG A 643 24.19 -17.55 -19.84
N PHE A 644 23.80 -17.74 -18.56
CA PHE A 644 22.78 -18.74 -18.25
C PHE A 644 21.66 -18.56 -19.28
N ASP A 645 21.55 -19.52 -20.21
CA ASP A 645 20.88 -19.23 -21.46
C ASP A 645 19.40 -19.46 -21.21
N ILE A 646 18.75 -18.42 -20.68
CA ILE A 646 17.30 -18.37 -20.46
C ILE A 646 16.58 -18.86 -21.73
N THR A 647 17.13 -18.55 -22.90
CA THR A 647 16.66 -19.00 -24.20
C THR A 647 16.70 -20.52 -24.34
N SER A 648 17.84 -21.17 -24.06
CA SER A 648 17.96 -22.63 -24.03
C SER A 648 17.12 -23.27 -22.91
N LEU A 649 16.91 -22.58 -21.78
CA LEU A 649 16.04 -23.06 -20.70
C LEU A 649 14.62 -23.28 -21.20
N TYR A 650 14.03 -22.30 -21.91
CA TYR A 650 12.71 -22.45 -22.50
C TYR A 650 12.65 -23.65 -23.42
N VAL A 651 13.60 -23.75 -24.34
CA VAL A 651 13.62 -24.84 -25.33
C VAL A 651 13.76 -26.21 -24.65
N ASN A 652 14.61 -26.32 -23.62
CA ASN A 652 14.80 -27.55 -22.85
C ASN A 652 13.57 -27.94 -22.01
N VAL A 653 12.78 -26.97 -21.56
CA VAL A 653 11.51 -27.22 -20.86
C VAL A 653 10.40 -27.61 -21.85
N LEU A 654 10.32 -26.91 -23.00
CA LEU A 654 9.24 -27.06 -23.97
C LEU A 654 9.33 -28.35 -24.79
N LEU A 655 10.51 -28.64 -25.36
CA LEU A 655 10.67 -29.73 -26.32
C LEU A 655 10.27 -31.11 -25.76
N PRO A 656 10.73 -31.52 -24.55
CA PRO A 656 10.36 -32.82 -24.00
C PRO A 656 8.85 -32.98 -23.75
N LYS A 657 8.12 -31.88 -23.58
CA LYS A 657 6.68 -31.87 -23.23
C LYS A 657 5.76 -31.86 -24.44
N LEU A 658 6.17 -31.23 -25.55
CA LEU A 658 5.37 -31.15 -26.78
C LEU A 658 5.44 -32.45 -27.58
N GLY A 659 6.60 -33.13 -27.56
CA GLY A 659 6.87 -34.22 -28.50
C GLY A 659 7.03 -33.71 -29.93
N LYS A 660 7.53 -34.58 -30.82
CA LYS A 660 7.87 -34.22 -32.21
C LYS A 660 6.63 -33.91 -33.06
N GLU A 661 5.60 -34.72 -32.93
CA GLU A 661 4.36 -34.59 -33.73
C GLU A 661 3.64 -33.28 -33.46
N ALA A 662 3.55 -32.84 -32.20
CA ALA A 662 2.93 -31.56 -31.88
C ALA A 662 3.75 -30.38 -32.41
N LEU A 663 5.08 -30.48 -32.42
CA LEU A 663 5.94 -29.47 -33.05
C LEU A 663 5.73 -29.40 -34.56
N TYR A 664 5.69 -30.54 -35.25
CA TYR A 664 5.39 -30.55 -36.69
C TYR A 664 4.02 -29.93 -36.98
N SER A 665 2.99 -30.29 -36.21
CA SER A 665 1.66 -29.68 -36.34
C SER A 665 1.65 -28.18 -36.08
N LEU A 666 2.36 -27.69 -35.05
CA LEU A 666 2.44 -26.26 -34.71
C LEU A 666 3.10 -25.45 -35.81
N PHE A 667 4.15 -25.98 -36.43
CA PHE A 667 4.85 -25.30 -37.52
C PHE A 667 4.22 -25.54 -38.89
N GLY A 668 3.25 -26.45 -39.01
CA GLY A 668 2.64 -26.86 -40.27
C GLY A 668 3.63 -27.57 -41.20
N LEU A 669 4.52 -28.39 -40.63
CA LEU A 669 5.60 -29.08 -41.33
C LEU A 669 5.28 -30.56 -41.46
N ASN A 670 5.74 -31.17 -42.55
CA ASN A 670 5.59 -32.61 -42.77
C ASN A 670 6.89 -33.40 -42.46
N SER A 671 8.03 -32.70 -42.33
CA SER A 671 9.35 -33.30 -42.17
C SER A 671 10.32 -32.43 -41.37
N LYS A 672 11.44 -33.01 -40.94
CA LYS A 672 12.49 -32.32 -40.17
C LYS A 672 13.20 -31.24 -41.02
N GLU A 673 13.35 -31.51 -42.30
CA GLU A 673 14.08 -30.68 -43.27
C GLU A 673 13.38 -29.33 -43.52
N GLU A 674 12.08 -29.25 -43.23
CA GLU A 674 11.27 -28.04 -43.34
C GLU A 674 11.37 -27.14 -42.09
N PHE A 675 12.03 -27.59 -41.02
CA PHE A 675 12.11 -26.83 -39.77
C PHE A 675 12.98 -25.57 -39.95
N PRO A 676 12.49 -24.38 -39.55
CA PRO A 676 13.24 -23.13 -39.70
C PRO A 676 14.57 -23.18 -38.95
N LYS A 677 15.65 -22.75 -39.62
CA LYS A 677 16.98 -22.63 -38.99
C LYS A 677 16.93 -21.53 -37.94
N VAL A 678 17.28 -21.89 -36.71
CA VAL A 678 17.41 -20.91 -35.62
C VAL A 678 18.78 -20.24 -35.73
N GLU A 679 18.85 -18.91 -35.64
CA GLU A 679 20.13 -18.18 -35.71
C GLU A 679 21.06 -18.49 -34.54
N ASN A 680 20.50 -18.72 -33.35
CA ASN A 680 21.27 -19.15 -32.19
C ASN A 680 21.72 -20.61 -32.40
N SER A 681 23.03 -20.81 -32.62
CA SER A 681 23.62 -22.12 -32.91
C SER A 681 23.32 -23.16 -31.85
N THR A 682 23.35 -22.79 -30.56
CA THR A 682 23.03 -23.70 -29.43
C THR A 682 21.59 -24.15 -29.51
N ILE A 683 20.66 -23.22 -29.70
CA ILE A 683 19.23 -23.53 -29.81
C ILE A 683 18.97 -24.35 -31.07
N ASN A 684 19.55 -23.97 -32.20
CA ASN A 684 19.45 -24.71 -33.44
C ASN A 684 19.92 -26.16 -33.24
N THR A 685 21.06 -26.36 -32.57
CA THR A 685 21.54 -27.70 -32.22
C THR A 685 20.57 -28.45 -31.33
N ILE A 686 20.00 -27.82 -30.29
CA ILE A 686 19.02 -28.44 -29.40
C ILE A 686 17.76 -28.88 -30.19
N PHE A 687 17.19 -28.01 -31.00
CA PHE A 687 16.02 -28.32 -31.84
C PHE A 687 16.35 -29.42 -32.86
N GLN A 688 17.46 -29.30 -33.58
CA GLN A 688 17.86 -30.26 -34.62
C GLN A 688 18.15 -31.66 -34.04
N ASN A 689 18.77 -31.72 -32.85
CA ASN A 689 19.01 -32.95 -32.12
C ASN A 689 17.71 -33.56 -31.58
N PHE A 690 16.79 -32.74 -31.10
CA PHE A 690 15.48 -33.21 -30.64
C PHE A 690 14.71 -33.85 -31.79
N ILE A 691 14.63 -33.20 -32.95
CA ILE A 691 13.80 -33.63 -34.07
C ILE A 691 14.44 -34.82 -34.83
N ALA A 692 15.76 -35.02 -34.77
CA ALA A 692 16.46 -36.13 -35.43
C ALA A 692 15.86 -37.53 -35.14
N PRO A 693 15.65 -38.41 -36.15
CA PRO A 693 15.26 -39.78 -35.89
C PRO A 693 16.37 -40.48 -35.09
N LYS A 694 16.01 -41.15 -33.98
CA LYS A 694 16.96 -41.94 -33.20
C LYS A 694 17.41 -43.14 -34.03
N ALA A 695 18.47 -43.00 -34.82
CA ALA A 695 19.27 -44.12 -35.27
C ALA A 695 20.35 -44.37 -34.20
N GLY A 696 20.11 -45.34 -33.32
CA GLY A 696 21.15 -46.03 -32.54
C GLY A 696 21.84 -45.25 -31.39
N LYS A 697 21.59 -45.73 -30.16
CA LYS A 697 22.37 -45.54 -28.91
C LYS A 697 22.51 -44.12 -28.31
N LEU A 698 22.21 -44.05 -27.01
CA LEU A 698 22.23 -42.90 -26.13
C LEU A 698 23.60 -42.22 -26.01
N ALA A 699 23.57 -40.88 -25.92
CA ALA A 699 24.31 -40.15 -24.90
C ALA A 699 23.50 -38.90 -24.49
N PHE A 700 22.70 -39.03 -23.43
CA PHE A 700 22.24 -37.89 -22.63
C PHE A 700 22.42 -38.29 -21.16
N GLU A 701 23.66 -38.14 -20.69
CA GLU A 701 23.96 -38.19 -19.26
C GLU A 701 23.37 -36.94 -18.60
N SER A 702 22.10 -37.06 -18.22
CA SER A 702 21.50 -36.44 -17.02
C SER A 702 20.09 -36.98 -16.76
N GLY A 703 19.79 -38.19 -17.27
CA GLY A 703 18.61 -38.98 -16.91
C GLY A 703 18.87 -39.95 -15.75
N ILE A 704 19.70 -39.58 -14.77
CA ILE A 704 20.01 -40.44 -13.61
C ILE A 704 18.87 -40.47 -12.58
N ASP A 705 17.98 -39.48 -12.56
CA ASP A 705 16.86 -39.48 -11.61
C ASP A 705 15.58 -40.13 -12.17
N ALA A 706 15.41 -40.18 -13.49
CA ALA A 706 14.26 -40.82 -14.12
C ALA A 706 14.31 -42.36 -14.12
N CYS A 707 15.48 -42.97 -13.89
CA CYS A 707 15.63 -44.43 -13.93
C CYS A 707 15.49 -45.13 -12.57
N LYS A 708 15.40 -44.40 -11.45
CA LYS A 708 15.20 -45.04 -10.13
C LYS A 708 13.75 -45.46 -9.87
N GLY A 709 12.77 -44.83 -10.52
CA GLY A 709 11.35 -45.17 -10.37
C GLY A 709 10.88 -46.41 -11.12
N VAL A 710 11.66 -46.91 -12.09
CA VAL A 710 11.26 -48.02 -12.97
C VAL A 710 11.88 -49.37 -12.57
N LEU A 711 12.93 -49.35 -11.73
CA LEU A 711 13.64 -50.56 -11.30
C LEU A 711 12.90 -51.41 -10.24
N HIS A 712 11.74 -50.96 -9.75
CA HIS A 712 10.93 -51.75 -8.80
C HIS A 712 9.84 -52.61 -9.46
N LEU A 713 9.68 -52.54 -10.79
CA LEU A 713 8.52 -53.11 -11.49
C LEU A 713 8.83 -54.27 -12.46
N LEU A 714 10.06 -54.81 -12.47
CA LEU A 714 10.44 -55.92 -13.37
C LEU A 714 11.21 -57.05 -12.65
N GLU A 715 10.71 -57.51 -11.50
CA GLU A 715 10.92 -58.90 -11.07
C GLU A 715 9.94 -59.80 -11.80
N GLY A 716 10.38 -60.42 -12.90
CA GLY A 716 9.59 -61.46 -13.56
C GLY A 716 9.82 -61.57 -15.06
N ASN A 717 10.97 -62.15 -15.46
CA ASN A 717 11.13 -63.08 -16.59
C ASN A 717 12.58 -63.10 -17.13
N MET A 718 13.47 -63.74 -16.37
CA MET A 718 14.80 -64.14 -16.81
C MET A 718 14.74 -65.36 -17.74
N LYS A 719 14.36 -65.18 -19.02
CA LYS A 719 14.63 -66.18 -20.08
C LYS A 719 15.00 -65.63 -21.47
N LEU A 720 14.89 -64.31 -21.71
CA LEU A 720 15.26 -63.73 -23.02
C LEU A 720 16.69 -63.18 -23.12
N LEU A 721 17.40 -62.96 -22.02
CA LEU A 721 18.72 -62.30 -22.04
C LEU A 721 19.89 -63.21 -22.47
N VAL A 722 19.70 -64.53 -22.46
CA VAL A 722 20.77 -65.49 -22.85
C VAL A 722 20.83 -65.70 -24.37
N LEU A 723 19.74 -65.43 -25.11
CA LEU A 723 19.70 -65.63 -26.57
C LEU A 723 20.33 -64.45 -27.34
N PHE A 724 20.28 -63.23 -26.79
CA PHE A 724 20.87 -62.04 -27.42
C PHE A 724 22.40 -61.93 -27.20
N GLY A 725 22.95 -62.58 -26.17
CA GLY A 725 24.39 -62.61 -25.90
C GLY A 725 25.20 -63.49 -26.87
N LEU A 726 24.56 -64.48 -27.51
CA LEU A 726 25.23 -65.44 -28.41
C LEU A 726 25.27 -64.99 -29.87
N ILE A 727 24.38 -64.10 -30.31
CA ILE A 727 24.30 -63.64 -31.71
C ILE A 727 25.29 -62.50 -32.01
N SER A 728 25.72 -61.73 -30.99
CA SER A 728 26.67 -60.62 -31.18
C SER A 728 28.15 -61.02 -31.17
N ALA A 729 28.51 -62.29 -30.94
CA ALA A 729 29.89 -62.76 -30.87
C ALA A 729 30.45 -63.33 -32.20
N VAL A 730 29.64 -63.47 -33.25
CA VAL A 730 30.06 -64.12 -34.52
C VAL A 730 30.06 -63.17 -35.74
N GLY A 731 29.49 -61.98 -35.64
CA GLY A 731 29.35 -61.04 -36.78
C GLY A 731 30.45 -59.98 -36.94
N GLY A 732 31.64 -60.19 -36.36
CA GLY A 732 32.73 -59.20 -36.29
C GLY A 732 34.00 -59.60 -37.03
N GLY A 733 33.89 -60.21 -38.20
CA GLY A 733 35.03 -60.54 -39.06
C GLY A 733 34.64 -60.47 -40.54
N LEU A 734 35.32 -59.57 -41.27
CA LEU A 734 35.24 -59.23 -42.70
C LEU A 734 34.27 -58.09 -43.12
N LEU A 735 34.94 -56.96 -43.44
CA LEU A 735 34.56 -55.76 -44.20
C LEU A 735 33.69 -54.69 -43.52
#